data_AF-C3QQ56-F1
#
_entry.id   AF-C3QQ56-F1
#
_cell.length_a   1.000
_cell.length_b   1.000
_cell.length_c   1.000
_cell.angle_alpha   90.00
_cell.angle_beta   90.00
_cell.angle_gamma   90.00
#
_symmetry.space_group_name_H-M   'P 1'
#
loop_
_entity.id
_entity.type
_entity.pdbx_description
1 polymer ?
#
loop_
_entity_poly.entity_id
_entity_poly.type
_entity_poly.pdbx_seq_one_letter_code
_entity_poly.pdbx_strand_id
1 'polypeptide(L)'
;MEKGKNIKNTYPVLGMSCASCAARVDKTLNALPGVYQATVNYATAVAQVEYNPEICSDATLQSAVQDAGYDLLVDTGEDAADKAEEIRLTRYRKIKRRTVAALLLSLPIMVISMFFEDISSLKYVLWILATPVVFGLGREFYINAWRQLKHGTSNMDTLVAVSTGIAYTFSVFNLLFPDFWLSRGIEPHIYFEAASVIIAFILLGRLLEERAKQNTSTAIKKLIGLQPKTVTIIVDSDERTVPITAVQKGDTILVKPGERIAVDGMVVTGESYVDESMLNGEPVPLHKQSGEKVFAGTINQKGTFRFIADKIGSDTMLAQIIRMVQDAQGSKAPVQKLVDRIARFFVPAIISISIIAFVAWIFLAPTNGFTNGLLAMVTVLIIACPCALGLATPTAIMVGIGKGAEKGILIKDAQSLEIAQKIDTIILDKTGTITAGNPIVVESLWENGFEHSRKILYSLEKLSEHPLSDAVVNTLQNEKEISIDKFENVPGKGVKGVVGSQTYYAGNLSLLNDNHITIASHLQELANKWTQEAKTLVWFADSTQAIAAIALTDEIKQTSAQAISQLQEMGVEVYMLTGDNAISAQAISRKVGINHYKAGVLPNEKAQFIKELQANGKKVGMVGDGINDSAALAQADLSIAMGQGSDIAVDTAMATILSSDLLKIPETIRLSQLTIKTIYQNLFWAFIYNLIGIPIAAGIFYSVNGFLLNPMWASAAMAFSSVSVVLNSLRLKRKRIT
;
A
#
# COMPACT_ATOMS: atom_id res chain seq x y z
N MET A 1 -3.82 10.91 -34.45
CA MET A 1 -2.72 10.74 -33.47
C MET A 1 -2.57 9.25 -33.25
N GLU A 2 -1.54 8.67 -33.83
CA GLU A 2 -1.26 7.23 -33.74
C GLU A 2 -1.01 6.83 -32.28
N LYS A 3 -1.64 5.73 -31.85
CA LYS A 3 -1.33 5.07 -30.58
C LYS A 3 0.09 4.48 -30.68
N GLY A 4 1.09 5.26 -30.31
CA GLY A 4 2.44 4.74 -30.09
C GLY A 4 2.40 3.61 -29.05
N LYS A 5 3.19 2.55 -29.25
CA LYS A 5 3.33 1.45 -28.28
C LYS A 5 3.98 1.99 -27.00
N ASN A 6 3.18 2.32 -26.00
CA ASN A 6 3.71 2.65 -24.67
C ASN A 6 4.26 1.37 -24.03
N ILE A 7 5.47 1.46 -23.47
CA ILE A 7 6.06 0.40 -22.65
C ILE A 7 6.18 0.92 -21.22
N LYS A 8 5.81 0.09 -20.26
CA LYS A 8 5.91 0.37 -18.83
C LYS A 8 6.90 -0.59 -18.18
N ASN A 9 8.11 -0.10 -17.92
CA ASN A 9 9.19 -0.89 -17.34
C ASN A 9 9.54 -0.41 -15.93
N THR A 10 10.21 -1.31 -15.20
CA THR A 10 10.58 -1.13 -13.80
C THR A 10 12.08 -1.33 -13.67
N TYR A 11 12.78 -0.29 -13.22
CA TYR A 11 14.23 -0.24 -13.18
C TYR A 11 14.74 -0.02 -11.76
N PRO A 12 15.63 -0.87 -11.22
CA PRO A 12 16.30 -0.57 -9.97
C PRO A 12 17.16 0.70 -10.10
N VAL A 13 17.06 1.60 -9.12
CA VAL A 13 17.82 2.85 -9.06
C VAL A 13 18.85 2.74 -7.94
N LEU A 14 20.12 2.87 -8.28
CA LEU A 14 21.22 2.86 -7.33
C LEU A 14 21.58 4.29 -6.88
N GLY A 15 22.23 4.43 -5.73
CA GLY A 15 22.74 5.73 -5.28
C GLY A 15 21.75 6.54 -4.43
N MET A 16 20.45 6.24 -4.43
CA MET A 16 19.48 6.98 -3.62
C MET A 16 19.72 6.78 -2.12
N SER A 17 19.65 7.85 -1.34
CA SER A 17 19.89 7.84 0.11
C SER A 17 18.82 8.59 0.92
N CYS A 18 17.84 9.22 0.28
CA CYS A 18 16.71 9.88 0.93
C CYS A 18 15.55 10.12 -0.05
N ALA A 19 14.40 10.51 0.49
CA ALA A 19 13.21 10.85 -0.30
C ALA A 19 13.42 12.02 -1.28
N SER A 20 14.35 12.94 -1.00
CA SER A 20 14.69 14.02 -1.93
C SER A 20 15.56 13.55 -3.09
N CYS A 21 16.36 12.48 -2.93
CA CYS A 21 17.02 11.81 -4.06
C CYS A 21 15.98 11.21 -5.01
N ALA A 22 15.01 10.47 -4.48
CA ALA A 22 13.94 9.90 -5.28
C ALA A 22 13.14 10.98 -6.02
N ALA A 23 12.80 12.09 -5.35
CA ALA A 23 12.11 13.22 -5.99
C ALA A 23 12.92 13.87 -7.12
N ARG A 24 14.27 13.88 -7.02
CA ARG A 24 15.14 14.38 -8.08
C ARG A 24 15.14 13.44 -9.28
N VAL A 25 15.35 12.14 -9.06
CA VAL A 25 15.32 11.11 -10.12
C VAL A 25 13.95 11.11 -10.82
N ASP A 26 12.88 11.19 -10.05
CA ASP A 26 11.50 11.29 -10.54
C ASP A 26 11.31 12.50 -11.45
N LYS A 27 11.76 13.68 -11.02
CA LYS A 27 11.69 14.91 -11.83
C LYS A 27 12.57 14.82 -13.09
N THR A 28 13.76 14.21 -12.98
CA THR A 28 14.68 14.03 -14.11
C THR A 28 14.06 13.13 -15.17
N LEU A 29 13.50 11.98 -14.76
CA LEU A 29 12.87 11.03 -15.68
C LEU A 29 11.62 11.62 -16.34
N ASN A 30 10.75 12.29 -15.57
CA ASN A 30 9.55 12.95 -16.11
C ASN A 30 9.85 14.13 -17.05
N ALA A 31 11.08 14.67 -17.04
CA ALA A 31 11.48 15.75 -17.93
C ALA A 31 11.98 15.26 -19.30
N LEU A 32 12.18 13.95 -19.48
CA LEU A 32 12.72 13.39 -20.71
C LEU A 32 11.66 13.34 -21.82
N PRO A 33 12.00 13.72 -23.06
CA PRO A 33 11.11 13.53 -24.21
C PRO A 33 10.74 12.06 -24.39
N GLY A 34 9.46 11.78 -24.61
CA GLY A 34 8.95 10.42 -24.78
C GLY A 34 8.62 9.69 -23.49
N VAL A 35 8.91 10.25 -22.31
CA VAL A 35 8.40 9.73 -21.02
C VAL A 35 7.03 10.33 -20.75
N TYR A 36 6.02 9.48 -20.57
CA TYR A 36 4.67 9.89 -20.20
C TYR A 36 4.54 10.05 -18.68
N GLN A 37 5.09 9.09 -17.94
CA GLN A 37 5.05 9.08 -16.49
C GLN A 37 6.24 8.30 -15.92
N ALA A 38 6.97 8.90 -15.00
CA ALA A 38 7.95 8.22 -14.17
C ALA A 38 7.56 8.36 -12.69
N THR A 39 7.65 7.26 -11.94
CA THR A 39 7.41 7.25 -10.49
C THR A 39 8.56 6.54 -9.81
N VAL A 40 9.24 7.23 -8.89
CA VAL A 40 10.40 6.67 -8.18
C VAL A 40 10.06 6.33 -6.73
N ASN A 41 10.15 5.04 -6.41
CA ASN A 41 9.94 4.53 -5.08
C ASN A 41 11.27 4.46 -4.30
N TYR A 42 11.40 5.34 -3.29
CA TYR A 42 12.58 5.35 -2.42
C TYR A 42 12.70 4.07 -1.56
N ALA A 43 11.58 3.50 -1.12
CA ALA A 43 11.56 2.34 -0.23
C ALA A 43 12.07 1.06 -0.90
N THR A 44 11.67 0.85 -2.15
CA THR A 44 12.12 -0.30 -2.97
C THR A 44 13.37 0.00 -3.78
N ALA A 45 13.78 1.27 -3.87
CA ALA A 45 14.87 1.75 -4.71
C ALA A 45 14.66 1.42 -6.19
N VAL A 46 13.45 1.69 -6.69
CA VAL A 46 13.01 1.34 -8.05
C VAL A 46 12.31 2.54 -8.70
N ALA A 47 12.57 2.75 -9.99
CA ALA A 47 11.86 3.67 -10.86
C ALA A 47 10.94 2.89 -11.80
N GLN A 48 9.64 3.20 -11.79
CA GLN A 48 8.69 2.73 -12.79
C GLN A 48 8.54 3.83 -13.84
N VAL A 49 8.79 3.51 -15.10
CA VAL A 49 8.78 4.48 -16.20
C VAL A 49 7.87 3.97 -17.31
N GLU A 50 6.89 4.78 -17.68
CA GLU A 50 6.07 4.62 -18.88
C GLU A 50 6.57 5.58 -19.96
N TYR A 51 7.02 5.03 -21.08
CA TYR A 51 7.66 5.79 -22.15
C TYR A 51 7.39 5.19 -23.52
N ASN A 52 7.55 6.01 -24.56
CA ASN A 52 7.54 5.60 -25.94
C ASN A 52 8.97 5.12 -26.34
N PRO A 53 9.16 3.82 -26.65
CA PRO A 53 10.46 3.25 -27.00
C PRO A 53 11.03 3.80 -28.32
N GLU A 54 10.21 4.43 -29.17
CA GLU A 54 10.68 5.07 -30.41
C GLU A 54 11.33 6.43 -30.16
N ILE A 55 11.03 7.08 -29.03
CA ILE A 55 11.50 8.42 -28.68
C ILE A 55 12.53 8.38 -27.55
N CYS A 56 12.34 7.48 -26.57
CA CYS A 56 13.20 7.35 -25.41
C CYS A 56 13.67 5.91 -25.28
N SER A 57 14.98 5.71 -25.13
CA SER A 57 15.57 4.39 -24.90
C SER A 57 15.99 4.22 -23.45
N ASP A 58 16.01 2.97 -23.03
CA ASP A 58 16.64 2.42 -21.83
C ASP A 58 18.01 3.05 -21.49
N ALA A 59 18.89 3.20 -22.49
CA ALA A 59 20.18 3.87 -22.33
C ALA A 59 20.05 5.39 -22.07
N THR A 60 19.06 6.04 -22.68
CA THR A 60 18.77 7.47 -22.48
C THR A 60 18.27 7.72 -21.05
N LEU A 61 17.38 6.84 -20.56
CA LEU A 61 16.89 6.86 -19.18
C LEU A 61 18.07 6.71 -18.20
N GLN A 62 18.97 5.74 -18.46
CA GLN A 62 20.15 5.53 -17.63
C GLN A 62 21.08 6.74 -17.61
N SER A 63 21.42 7.30 -18.78
CA SER A 63 22.30 8.46 -18.88
C SER A 63 21.75 9.66 -18.10
N ALA A 64 20.45 9.95 -18.24
CA ALA A 64 19.83 11.07 -17.54
C ALA A 64 19.88 10.91 -16.01
N VAL A 65 19.70 9.68 -15.52
CA VAL A 65 19.78 9.36 -14.09
C VAL A 65 21.23 9.43 -13.59
N GLN A 66 22.20 9.05 -14.43
CA GLN A 66 23.64 9.22 -14.16
C GLN A 66 24.05 10.68 -14.07
N ASP A 67 23.55 11.53 -14.97
CA ASP A 67 23.77 12.97 -14.94
C ASP A 67 23.16 13.62 -13.69
N ALA A 68 22.04 13.08 -13.20
CA ALA A 68 21.44 13.49 -11.93
C ALA A 68 22.23 13.00 -10.68
N GLY A 69 23.26 12.17 -10.87
CA GLY A 69 24.15 11.66 -9.83
C GLY A 69 23.77 10.31 -9.24
N TYR A 70 22.93 9.53 -9.93
CA TYR A 70 22.43 8.22 -9.53
C TYR A 70 22.77 7.17 -10.60
N ASP A 71 22.26 5.95 -10.51
CA ASP A 71 22.43 4.97 -11.59
C ASP A 71 21.14 4.19 -11.77
N LEU A 72 20.87 3.76 -13.01
CA LEU A 72 19.69 3.00 -13.38
C LEU A 72 20.15 1.64 -13.89
N LEU A 73 19.70 0.54 -13.27
CA LEU A 73 19.95 -0.80 -13.78
C LEU A 73 18.92 -1.11 -14.87
N VAL A 74 19.43 -1.29 -16.08
CA VAL A 74 18.65 -1.38 -17.32
C VAL A 74 18.40 -2.83 -17.75
N ASP A 75 19.09 -3.79 -17.13
CA ASP A 75 18.86 -5.22 -17.35
C ASP A 75 17.43 -5.59 -16.92
N THR A 76 16.64 -6.18 -17.81
CA THR A 76 15.26 -6.64 -17.51
C THR A 76 15.22 -8.17 -17.50
N GLY A 77 15.29 -8.79 -16.30
CA GLY A 77 15.22 -10.24 -16.10
C GLY A 77 15.32 -10.64 -14.62
N GLU A 78 15.19 -11.94 -14.29
CA GLU A 78 15.39 -12.46 -12.91
C GLU A 78 16.76 -12.05 -12.34
N ASP A 79 17.80 -12.02 -13.20
CA ASP A 79 19.14 -11.56 -12.85
C ASP A 79 19.17 -10.10 -12.36
N ALA A 80 18.24 -9.24 -12.79
CA ALA A 80 18.20 -7.85 -12.40
C ALA A 80 17.69 -7.65 -10.96
N ALA A 81 16.70 -8.46 -10.55
CA ALA A 81 16.17 -8.45 -9.18
C ALA A 81 17.22 -8.99 -8.19
N ASP A 82 17.90 -10.07 -8.57
CA ASP A 82 18.98 -10.66 -7.76
C ASP A 82 20.20 -9.73 -7.68
N LYS A 83 20.64 -9.12 -8.80
CA LYS A 83 21.69 -8.09 -8.81
C LYS A 83 21.30 -6.88 -7.93
N ALA A 84 20.07 -6.39 -8.04
CA ALA A 84 19.60 -5.27 -7.23
C ALA A 84 19.62 -5.59 -5.73
N GLU A 85 19.18 -6.78 -5.34
CA GLU A 85 19.21 -7.22 -3.95
C GLU A 85 20.64 -7.46 -3.45
N GLU A 86 21.53 -8.01 -4.28
CA GLU A 86 22.96 -8.16 -3.94
C GLU A 86 23.62 -6.80 -3.69
N ILE A 87 23.36 -5.81 -4.56
CA ILE A 87 23.84 -4.44 -4.38
C ILE A 87 23.28 -3.83 -3.09
N ARG A 88 22.02 -4.12 -2.75
CA ARG A 88 21.40 -3.66 -1.50
C ARG A 88 22.05 -4.28 -0.27
N LEU A 89 22.33 -5.59 -0.31
CA LEU A 89 22.99 -6.33 0.78
C LEU A 89 24.44 -5.88 0.97
N THR A 90 25.20 -5.68 -0.11
CA THR A 90 26.57 -5.18 -0.06
C THR A 90 26.62 -3.76 0.53
N ARG A 91 25.68 -2.88 0.14
CA ARG A 91 25.52 -1.54 0.74
C ARG A 91 25.23 -1.62 2.25
N TYR A 92 24.30 -2.47 2.67
CA TYR A 92 24.01 -2.66 4.09
C TYR A 92 25.24 -3.16 4.87
N ARG A 93 25.96 -4.15 4.34
CA ARG A 93 27.21 -4.66 4.95
C ARG A 93 28.27 -3.56 5.04
N LYS A 94 28.39 -2.71 4.02
CA LYS A 94 29.33 -1.57 4.00
C LYS A 94 28.99 -0.53 5.07
N ILE A 95 27.72 -0.13 5.18
CA ILE A 95 27.25 0.78 6.24
C ILE A 95 27.50 0.15 7.61
N LYS A 96 27.12 -1.12 7.81
CA LYS A 96 27.35 -1.84 9.07
C LYS A 96 28.82 -1.86 9.48
N ARG A 97 29.73 -2.21 8.56
CA ARG A 97 31.18 -2.22 8.84
C ARG A 97 31.68 -0.84 9.21
N ARG A 98 31.27 0.20 8.48
CA ARG A 98 31.65 1.59 8.78
C ARG A 98 31.12 2.08 10.12
N THR A 99 29.86 1.81 10.44
CA THR A 99 29.24 2.16 11.72
C THR A 99 29.98 1.48 12.87
N VAL A 100 30.24 0.17 12.76
CA VAL A 100 30.98 -0.58 13.79
C VAL A 100 32.40 -0.03 13.95
N ALA A 101 33.11 0.22 12.85
CA ALA A 101 34.45 0.83 12.90
C ALA A 101 34.42 2.24 13.52
N ALA A 102 33.41 3.06 13.20
CA ALA A 102 33.26 4.40 13.73
C ALA A 102 33.00 4.37 15.24
N LEU A 103 32.14 3.46 15.70
CA LEU A 103 31.89 3.27 17.13
C LEU A 103 33.14 2.75 17.86
N LEU A 104 33.84 1.77 17.29
CA LEU A 104 35.07 1.22 17.88
C LEU A 104 36.20 2.24 17.99
N LEU A 105 36.32 3.18 17.04
CA LEU A 105 37.31 4.25 17.11
C LEU A 105 36.84 5.42 17.98
N SER A 106 35.55 5.76 17.96
CA SER A 106 35.01 6.90 18.71
C SER A 106 34.87 6.63 20.21
N LEU A 107 34.69 5.37 20.61
CA LEU A 107 34.54 5.00 22.01
C LEU A 107 35.84 5.24 22.83
N PRO A 108 37.03 4.83 22.38
CA PRO A 108 38.29 5.23 23.01
C PRO A 108 38.50 6.74 23.03
N ILE A 109 38.17 7.46 21.94
CA ILE A 109 38.27 8.92 21.89
C ILE A 109 37.40 9.55 22.98
N MET A 110 36.15 9.09 23.12
CA MET A 110 35.22 9.53 24.15
C MET A 110 35.75 9.24 25.56
N VAL A 111 36.24 8.03 25.82
CA VAL A 111 36.79 7.64 27.13
C VAL A 111 38.02 8.46 27.49
N ILE A 112 38.94 8.66 26.54
CA ILE A 112 40.16 9.45 26.75
C ILE A 112 39.79 10.91 27.04
N SER A 113 38.88 11.51 26.25
CA SER A 113 38.43 12.88 26.48
C SER A 113 37.66 13.05 27.80
N MET A 114 36.96 12.03 28.31
CA MET A 114 36.21 12.13 29.58
C MET A 114 37.06 11.91 30.83
N PHE A 115 38.09 11.07 30.77
CA PHE A 115 38.83 10.62 31.97
C PHE A 115 40.31 11.04 32.00
N PHE A 116 40.88 11.47 30.88
CA PHE A 116 42.32 11.71 30.74
C PHE A 116 42.64 13.06 30.06
N GLU A 117 41.77 14.05 30.23
CA GLU A 117 41.86 15.37 29.57
C GLU A 117 43.15 16.15 29.93
N ASP A 118 43.69 15.92 31.13
CA ASP A 118 44.88 16.62 31.66
C ASP A 118 46.21 16.20 31.00
N ILE A 119 46.24 15.07 30.29
CA ILE A 119 47.49 14.53 29.73
C ILE A 119 47.72 15.08 28.32
N SER A 120 48.62 16.08 28.23
CA SER A 120 48.92 16.77 26.96
C SER A 120 49.33 15.82 25.81
N SER A 121 50.07 14.75 26.11
CA SER A 121 50.50 13.74 25.12
C SER A 121 49.33 12.97 24.49
N LEU A 122 48.22 12.79 25.22
CA LEU A 122 47.04 12.08 24.71
C LEU A 122 46.23 12.92 23.72
N LYS A 123 46.40 14.25 23.70
CA LYS A 123 45.72 15.14 22.74
C LYS A 123 46.13 14.84 21.29
N TYR A 124 47.39 14.48 21.06
CA TYR A 124 47.86 14.02 19.74
C TYR A 124 47.30 12.64 19.35
N VAL A 125 47.14 11.75 20.32
CA VAL A 125 46.51 10.43 20.10
C VAL A 125 45.04 10.62 19.70
N LEU A 126 44.31 11.51 20.39
CA LEU A 126 42.93 11.87 20.04
C LEU A 126 42.83 12.39 18.61
N TRP A 127 43.75 13.27 18.19
CA TRP A 127 43.78 13.78 16.82
C TRP A 127 44.02 12.67 15.77
N ILE A 128 44.99 11.78 16.02
CA ILE A 128 45.31 10.65 15.14
C ILE A 128 44.11 9.70 15.02
N LEU A 129 43.40 9.42 16.12
CA LEU A 129 42.22 8.55 16.12
C LEU A 129 41.00 9.20 15.48
N ALA A 130 40.79 10.51 15.69
CA ALA A 130 39.64 11.24 15.17
C ALA A 130 39.72 11.45 13.65
N THR A 131 40.92 11.58 13.09
CA THR A 131 41.13 11.87 11.66
C THR A 131 40.55 10.79 10.73
N PRO A 132 40.80 9.48 10.94
CA PRO A 132 40.14 8.40 10.18
C PRO A 132 38.63 8.35 10.36
N VAL A 133 38.11 8.72 11.55
CA VAL A 133 36.66 8.75 11.79
C VAL A 133 36.01 9.84 10.95
N VAL A 134 36.51 11.07 11.02
CA VAL A 134 35.92 12.23 10.35
C VAL A 134 36.10 12.16 8.83
N PHE A 135 37.32 11.95 8.33
CA PHE A 135 37.62 12.01 6.90
C PHE A 135 37.63 10.66 6.19
N GLY A 136 37.78 9.55 6.92
CA GLY A 136 37.70 8.21 6.35
C GLY A 136 36.27 7.67 6.38
N LEU A 137 35.74 7.44 7.57
CA LEU A 137 34.41 6.85 7.78
C LEU A 137 33.29 7.86 7.51
N GLY A 138 33.48 9.14 7.86
CA GLY A 138 32.56 10.24 7.65
C GLY A 138 32.63 10.91 6.27
N ARG A 139 33.54 10.47 5.38
CA ARG A 139 33.82 11.10 4.07
C ARG A 139 32.57 11.41 3.23
N GLU A 140 31.59 10.51 3.24
CA GLU A 140 30.38 10.63 2.42
C GLU A 140 29.54 11.86 2.80
N PHE A 141 29.52 12.26 4.06
CA PHE A 141 28.81 13.47 4.49
C PHE A 141 29.39 14.73 3.83
N TYR A 142 30.72 14.83 3.77
CA TYR A 142 31.42 15.95 3.14
C TYR A 142 31.22 15.98 1.62
N ILE A 143 31.34 14.82 0.95
CA ILE A 143 31.11 14.71 -0.49
C ILE A 143 29.68 15.12 -0.84
N ASN A 144 28.70 14.63 -0.08
CA ASN A 144 27.29 14.94 -0.33
C ASN A 144 26.97 16.40 -0.03
N ALA A 145 27.48 16.95 1.08
CA ALA A 145 27.32 18.37 1.41
C ALA A 145 27.85 19.27 0.28
N TRP A 146 29.02 18.95 -0.28
CA TRP A 146 29.60 19.67 -1.41
C TRP A 146 28.76 19.58 -2.68
N ARG A 147 28.21 18.40 -2.99
CA ARG A 147 27.27 18.23 -4.11
C ARG A 147 26.01 19.07 -3.92
N GLN A 148 25.43 19.07 -2.71
CA GLN A 148 24.23 19.84 -2.40
C GLN A 148 24.48 21.36 -2.55
N LEU A 149 25.62 21.84 -2.04
CA LEU A 149 26.04 23.23 -2.17
C LEU A 149 26.14 23.67 -3.64
N LYS A 150 26.77 22.85 -4.50
CA LYS A 150 26.86 23.13 -5.95
C LYS A 150 25.50 23.28 -6.64
N HIS A 151 24.46 22.65 -6.09
CA HIS A 151 23.10 22.70 -6.63
C HIS A 151 22.19 23.71 -5.91
N GLY A 152 22.72 24.54 -5.01
CA GLY A 152 21.94 25.53 -4.26
C GLY A 152 20.95 24.91 -3.26
N THR A 153 21.18 23.67 -2.83
CA THR A 153 20.32 22.95 -1.88
C THR A 153 21.10 22.59 -0.62
N SER A 154 20.38 22.35 0.48
CA SER A 154 20.96 21.95 1.77
C SER A 154 20.18 20.78 2.35
N ASN A 155 20.87 19.87 3.05
CA ASN A 155 20.24 18.73 3.71
C ASN A 155 20.94 18.38 5.03
N MET A 156 20.59 17.23 5.61
CA MET A 156 21.25 16.68 6.80
C MET A 156 22.77 16.57 6.64
N ASP A 157 23.27 16.11 5.49
CA ASP A 157 24.70 15.92 5.27
C ASP A 157 25.45 17.27 5.33
N THR A 158 24.80 18.36 4.91
CA THR A 158 25.29 19.73 5.09
C THR A 158 25.47 20.09 6.57
N LEU A 159 24.46 19.83 7.41
CA LEU A 159 24.54 20.12 8.86
C LEU A 159 25.68 19.33 9.52
N VAL A 160 25.81 18.04 9.18
CA VAL A 160 26.85 17.15 9.72
C VAL A 160 28.24 17.57 9.29
N ALA A 161 28.43 17.83 7.99
CA ALA A 161 29.73 18.24 7.46
C ALA A 161 30.19 19.59 8.04
N VAL A 162 29.28 20.56 8.19
CA VAL A 162 29.60 21.87 8.77
C VAL A 162 29.91 21.75 10.26
N SER A 163 29.06 21.08 11.04
CA SER A 163 29.26 20.93 12.49
C SER A 163 30.53 20.16 12.84
N THR A 164 30.73 18.98 12.24
CA THR A 164 31.90 18.14 12.51
C THR A 164 33.18 18.75 11.92
N GLY A 165 33.08 19.44 10.78
CA GLY A 165 34.19 20.19 10.19
C GLY A 165 34.64 21.34 11.07
N ILE A 166 33.72 22.16 11.58
CA ILE A 166 34.03 23.25 12.52
C ILE A 166 34.68 22.69 13.79
N ALA A 167 34.08 21.68 14.41
CA ALA A 167 34.59 21.08 15.63
C ALA A 167 36.01 20.51 15.44
N TYR A 168 36.24 19.79 14.34
CA TYR A 168 37.54 19.22 14.02
C TYR A 168 38.59 20.30 13.73
N THR A 169 38.30 21.26 12.86
CA THR A 169 39.25 22.33 12.49
C THR A 169 39.59 23.21 13.70
N PHE A 170 38.61 23.52 14.56
CA PHE A 170 38.86 24.25 15.79
C PHE A 170 39.76 23.46 16.75
N SER A 171 39.54 22.15 16.88
CA SER A 171 40.37 21.28 17.71
C SER A 171 41.81 21.20 17.22
N VAL A 172 42.01 21.11 15.90
CA VAL A 172 43.36 21.14 15.30
C VAL A 172 44.03 22.49 15.55
N PHE A 173 43.32 23.60 15.39
CA PHE A 173 43.86 24.93 15.67
C PHE A 173 44.29 25.06 17.14
N ASN A 174 43.46 24.63 18.08
CA ASN A 174 43.76 24.68 19.51
C ASN A 174 44.90 23.74 19.93
N LEU A 175 45.05 22.60 19.25
CA LEU A 175 46.15 21.68 19.47
C LEU A 175 47.49 22.23 18.98
N LEU A 176 47.52 22.86 17.80
CA LEU A 176 48.75 23.34 17.15
C LEU A 176 49.16 24.75 17.59
N PHE A 177 48.20 25.60 17.97
CA PHE A 177 48.42 27.00 18.34
C PHE A 177 47.77 27.37 19.70
N PRO A 178 48.07 26.64 20.79
CA PRO A 178 47.46 26.90 22.10
C PRO A 178 47.80 28.30 22.64
N ASP A 179 49.02 28.79 22.35
CA ASP A 179 49.52 30.10 22.83
C ASP A 179 48.67 31.29 22.34
N PHE A 180 48.00 31.13 21.19
CA PHE A 180 47.09 32.15 20.67
C PHE A 180 45.93 32.43 21.62
N TRP A 181 45.41 31.40 22.29
CA TRP A 181 44.30 31.55 23.24
C TRP A 181 44.79 31.85 24.65
N LEU A 182 45.89 31.22 25.07
CA LEU A 182 46.50 31.46 26.38
C LEU A 182 46.94 32.93 26.54
N SER A 183 47.49 33.54 25.48
CA SER A 183 47.84 34.97 25.47
C SER A 183 46.63 35.92 25.59
N ARG A 184 45.42 35.41 25.41
CA ARG A 184 44.14 36.12 25.57
C ARG A 184 43.38 35.69 26.81
N GLY A 185 43.97 34.87 27.67
CA GLY A 185 43.35 34.37 28.90
C GLY A 185 42.25 33.33 28.68
N ILE A 186 42.22 32.67 27.52
CA ILE A 186 41.22 31.66 27.16
C ILE A 186 41.89 30.27 27.14
N GLU A 187 41.30 29.30 27.81
CA GLU A 187 41.79 27.92 27.78
C GLU A 187 41.41 27.21 26.44
N PRO A 188 42.40 26.67 25.71
CA PRO A 188 42.15 26.00 24.43
C PRO A 188 41.63 24.57 24.62
N HIS A 189 40.31 24.41 24.59
CA HIS A 189 39.67 23.08 24.60
C HIS A 189 39.65 22.43 23.22
N ILE A 190 39.75 21.10 23.19
CA ILE A 190 39.65 20.29 21.97
C ILE A 190 38.33 19.52 21.97
N TYR A 191 37.76 19.30 20.78
CA TYR A 191 36.46 18.68 20.56
C TYR A 191 36.54 17.54 19.53
N PHE A 192 37.67 16.81 19.53
CA PHE A 192 37.84 15.64 18.68
C PHE A 192 36.85 14.52 19.03
N GLU A 193 36.46 14.39 20.31
CA GLU A 193 35.40 13.46 20.70
C GLU A 193 34.05 13.87 20.14
N ALA A 194 33.67 15.14 20.20
CA ALA A 194 32.41 15.62 19.65
C ALA A 194 32.31 15.27 18.16
N ALA A 195 33.30 15.65 17.34
CA ALA A 195 33.30 15.37 15.91
C ALA A 195 33.21 13.86 15.59
N SER A 196 33.94 13.03 16.33
CA SER A 196 33.99 11.58 16.11
C SER A 196 32.70 10.87 16.52
N VAL A 197 32.20 11.18 17.72
CA VAL A 197 30.97 10.60 18.29
C VAL A 197 29.74 10.98 17.46
N ILE A 198 29.67 12.22 16.96
CA ILE A 198 28.60 12.65 16.04
C ILE A 198 28.57 11.75 14.79
N ILE A 199 29.71 11.56 14.12
CA ILE A 199 29.80 10.71 12.94
C ILE A 199 29.36 9.27 13.27
N ALA A 200 29.83 8.72 14.39
CA ALA A 200 29.49 7.37 14.81
C ALA A 200 27.98 7.19 15.07
N PHE A 201 27.35 8.12 15.79
CA PHE A 201 25.91 8.03 16.08
C PHE A 201 25.03 8.29 14.86
N ILE A 202 25.43 9.16 13.94
CA ILE A 202 24.68 9.37 12.70
C ILE A 202 24.80 8.16 11.78
N LEU A 203 25.98 7.53 11.71
CA LEU A 203 26.16 6.25 11.02
C LEU A 203 25.35 5.12 11.68
N LEU A 204 25.19 5.15 13.01
CA LEU A 204 24.30 4.23 13.72
C LEU A 204 22.84 4.47 13.36
N GLY A 205 22.40 5.73 13.34
CA GLY A 205 21.06 6.11 12.87
C GLY A 205 20.76 5.60 11.46
N ARG A 206 21.68 5.83 10.51
CA ARG A 206 21.56 5.32 9.13
C ARG A 206 21.56 3.78 9.05
N LEU A 207 22.32 3.09 9.89
CA LEU A 207 22.31 1.63 9.95
C LEU A 207 20.96 1.10 10.44
N LEU A 208 20.40 1.72 11.49
CA LEU A 208 19.10 1.37 12.02
C LEU A 208 17.98 1.66 11.01
N GLU A 209 18.09 2.78 10.29
CA GLU A 209 17.23 3.14 9.17
C GLU A 209 17.22 2.05 8.09
N GLU A 210 18.40 1.66 7.58
CA GLU A 210 18.50 0.62 6.55
C GLU A 210 17.99 -0.74 7.04
N ARG A 211 18.27 -1.09 8.30
CA ARG A 211 17.72 -2.30 8.91
C ARG A 211 16.19 -2.28 9.00
N ALA A 212 15.61 -1.12 9.35
CA ALA A 212 14.17 -0.96 9.43
C ALA A 212 13.50 -1.16 8.06
N LYS A 213 14.03 -0.53 7.00
CA LYS A 213 13.57 -0.70 5.62
C LYS A 213 13.66 -2.15 5.13
N GLN A 214 14.75 -2.85 5.48
CA GLN A 214 14.91 -4.26 5.13
C GLN A 214 13.84 -5.15 5.78
N ASN A 215 13.55 -4.91 7.07
CA ASN A 215 12.56 -5.69 7.81
C ASN A 215 11.14 -5.49 7.29
N THR A 216 10.79 -4.34 6.75
CA THR A 216 9.48 -4.08 6.15
C THR A 216 9.30 -4.68 4.76
N SER A 217 10.38 -4.85 3.97
CA SER A 217 10.33 -5.62 2.72
C SER A 217 10.15 -7.12 2.92
N THR A 218 10.20 -7.65 4.15
CA THR A 218 10.07 -9.11 4.39
C THR A 218 8.68 -9.67 4.14
N ALA A 219 7.61 -8.88 4.30
CA ALA A 219 6.25 -9.33 4.00
C ALA A 219 6.07 -9.58 2.49
N ILE A 220 6.57 -8.65 1.67
CA ILE A 220 6.61 -8.83 0.21
C ILE A 220 7.54 -9.99 -0.16
N LYS A 221 8.72 -10.11 0.46
CA LYS A 221 9.61 -11.26 0.20
C LYS A 221 8.97 -12.60 0.55
N LYS A 222 8.14 -12.65 1.60
CA LYS A 222 7.38 -13.86 1.90
C LYS A 222 6.42 -14.20 0.79
N LEU A 223 5.78 -13.21 0.15
CA LEU A 223 4.90 -13.39 -1.03
C LEU A 223 5.70 -13.80 -2.28
N ILE A 224 6.83 -13.14 -2.57
CA ILE A 224 7.71 -13.46 -3.71
C ILE A 224 8.33 -14.86 -3.57
N GLY A 225 8.80 -15.22 -2.37
CA GLY A 225 9.38 -16.53 -2.09
C GLY A 225 8.38 -17.68 -2.14
N LEU A 226 7.09 -17.41 -2.42
CA LEU A 226 6.09 -18.44 -2.62
C LEU A 226 6.12 -19.03 -4.03
N GLN A 227 6.71 -18.35 -5.01
CA GLN A 227 6.68 -18.80 -6.39
C GLN A 227 7.74 -19.90 -6.63
N PRO A 228 7.33 -21.09 -7.10
CA PRO A 228 8.28 -22.17 -7.40
C PRO A 228 9.12 -21.81 -8.64
N LYS A 229 10.40 -22.21 -8.64
CA LYS A 229 11.35 -21.93 -9.74
C LYS A 229 11.15 -22.83 -10.96
N THR A 230 10.58 -24.01 -10.75
CA THR A 230 10.38 -25.04 -11.76
C THR A 230 8.97 -25.58 -11.68
N VAL A 231 8.43 -25.99 -12.82
CA VAL A 231 7.13 -26.64 -12.95
C VAL A 231 7.25 -27.91 -13.76
N THR A 232 6.30 -28.82 -13.59
CA THR A 232 6.20 -30.04 -14.41
C THR A 232 5.13 -29.83 -15.48
N ILE A 233 5.55 -29.69 -16.73
CA ILE A 233 4.64 -29.63 -17.88
C ILE A 233 4.45 -31.03 -18.47
N ILE A 234 3.31 -31.25 -19.12
CA ILE A 234 3.00 -32.48 -19.84
C ILE A 234 3.09 -32.18 -21.33
N VAL A 235 4.02 -32.85 -22.01
CA VAL A 235 4.24 -32.76 -23.47
C VAL A 235 4.15 -34.17 -24.04
N ASP A 236 3.25 -34.41 -25.00
CA ASP A 236 3.04 -35.71 -25.64
C ASP A 236 2.82 -36.89 -24.66
N SER A 237 2.18 -36.61 -23.51
CA SER A 237 1.94 -37.54 -22.39
C SER A 237 3.12 -37.81 -21.45
N ASP A 238 4.30 -37.24 -21.72
CA ASP A 238 5.47 -37.32 -20.84
C ASP A 238 5.57 -36.11 -19.89
N GLU A 239 6.00 -36.35 -18.65
CA GLU A 239 6.30 -35.31 -17.66
C GLU A 239 7.69 -34.71 -17.91
N ARG A 240 7.77 -33.39 -18.09
CA ARG A 240 9.04 -32.65 -18.19
C ARG A 240 9.09 -31.52 -17.17
N THR A 241 10.12 -31.50 -16.34
CA THR A 241 10.38 -30.38 -15.43
C THR A 241 11.12 -29.26 -16.16
N VAL A 242 10.50 -28.08 -16.22
CA VAL A 242 11.05 -26.88 -16.89
C VAL A 242 11.11 -25.69 -15.93
N PRO A 243 11.98 -24.70 -16.16
CA PRO A 243 11.95 -23.43 -15.44
C PRO A 243 10.60 -22.72 -15.65
N ILE A 244 10.13 -21.99 -14.64
CA ILE A 244 8.87 -21.23 -14.74
C ILE A 244 8.87 -20.20 -15.89
N THR A 245 10.04 -19.68 -16.24
CA THR A 245 10.23 -18.74 -17.36
C THR A 245 10.04 -19.37 -18.73
N ALA A 246 10.07 -20.70 -18.84
CA ALA A 246 9.84 -21.43 -20.08
C ALA A 246 8.37 -21.78 -20.32
N VAL A 247 7.50 -21.55 -19.32
CA VAL A 247 6.07 -21.87 -19.40
C VAL A 247 5.36 -20.91 -20.33
N GLN A 248 4.54 -21.44 -21.22
CA GLN A 248 3.71 -20.68 -22.15
C GLN A 248 2.23 -20.81 -21.80
N LYS A 249 1.45 -19.81 -22.22
CA LYS A 249 -0.01 -19.87 -22.12
C LYS A 249 -0.51 -21.07 -22.92
N GLY A 250 -1.38 -21.88 -22.33
CA GLY A 250 -1.89 -23.12 -22.92
C GLY A 250 -1.13 -24.39 -22.50
N ASP A 251 0.02 -24.28 -21.84
CA ASP A 251 0.74 -25.45 -21.33
C ASP A 251 -0.10 -26.20 -20.29
N THR A 252 -0.08 -27.53 -20.36
CA THR A 252 -0.70 -28.38 -19.33
C THR A 252 0.31 -28.67 -18.23
N ILE A 253 0.03 -28.20 -17.03
CA ILE A 253 0.90 -28.32 -15.87
C ILE A 253 0.33 -29.34 -14.89
N LEU A 254 1.20 -30.24 -14.41
CA LEU A 254 0.89 -31.20 -13.37
C LEU A 254 1.23 -30.63 -12.00
N VAL A 255 0.29 -30.73 -11.04
CA VAL A 255 0.50 -30.32 -9.65
C VAL A 255 0.29 -31.52 -8.73
N LYS A 256 1.35 -31.91 -8.02
CA LYS A 256 1.36 -33.04 -7.07
C LYS A 256 0.95 -32.58 -5.66
N PRO A 257 0.53 -33.49 -4.77
CA PRO A 257 0.17 -33.16 -3.38
C PRO A 257 1.32 -32.42 -2.67
N GLY A 258 1.01 -31.31 -2.00
CA GLY A 258 1.99 -30.45 -1.33
C GLY A 258 2.75 -29.49 -2.24
N GLU A 259 2.60 -29.59 -3.57
CA GLU A 259 3.23 -28.65 -4.50
C GLU A 259 2.49 -27.31 -4.53
N ARG A 260 3.24 -26.28 -4.89
CA ARG A 260 2.71 -24.93 -5.08
C ARG A 260 2.34 -24.72 -6.53
N ILE A 261 1.21 -24.06 -6.72
CA ILE A 261 0.76 -23.67 -8.04
C ILE A 261 1.59 -22.47 -8.50
N ALA A 262 2.19 -22.57 -9.68
CA ALA A 262 3.22 -21.62 -10.14
C ALA A 262 2.66 -20.45 -10.96
N VAL A 263 1.58 -20.71 -11.70
CA VAL A 263 0.93 -19.82 -12.65
C VAL A 263 -0.58 -19.97 -12.50
N ASP A 264 -1.35 -18.98 -12.96
CA ASP A 264 -2.81 -19.07 -12.89
C ASP A 264 -3.33 -19.91 -14.05
N GLY A 265 -4.43 -20.62 -13.84
CA GLY A 265 -5.03 -21.42 -14.90
C GLY A 265 -6.32 -22.13 -14.50
N MET A 266 -6.72 -23.10 -15.31
CA MET A 266 -7.98 -23.83 -15.16
C MET A 266 -7.73 -25.34 -15.10
N VAL A 267 -8.29 -26.00 -14.08
CA VAL A 267 -8.18 -27.45 -13.91
C VAL A 267 -8.86 -28.16 -15.07
N VAL A 268 -8.17 -29.10 -15.71
CA VAL A 268 -8.72 -29.92 -16.79
C VAL A 268 -9.03 -31.34 -16.32
N THR A 269 -8.15 -31.94 -15.52
CA THR A 269 -8.30 -33.33 -15.06
C THR A 269 -7.84 -33.51 -13.62
N GLY A 270 -8.56 -34.34 -12.86
CA GLY A 270 -8.28 -34.58 -11.44
C GLY A 270 -9.03 -33.61 -10.54
N GLU A 271 -8.92 -33.85 -9.24
CA GLU A 271 -9.53 -33.01 -8.22
C GLU A 271 -8.61 -32.92 -6.99
N SER A 272 -8.69 -31.80 -6.27
CA SER A 272 -8.00 -31.65 -5.00
C SER A 272 -8.59 -30.55 -4.13
N TYR A 273 -8.06 -30.44 -2.92
CA TYR A 273 -8.25 -29.28 -2.07
C TYR A 273 -7.02 -28.38 -2.18
N VAL A 274 -7.26 -27.09 -2.45
CA VAL A 274 -6.20 -26.08 -2.61
C VAL A 274 -6.34 -25.06 -1.49
N ASP A 275 -5.24 -24.85 -0.76
CA ASP A 275 -5.14 -23.80 0.25
C ASP A 275 -4.83 -22.47 -0.43
N GLU A 276 -5.85 -21.63 -0.50
CA GLU A 276 -5.79 -20.27 -1.04
C GLU A 276 -5.68 -19.19 0.05
N SER A 277 -5.44 -19.58 1.31
CA SER A 277 -5.46 -18.68 2.48
C SER A 277 -4.54 -17.46 2.36
N MET A 278 -3.45 -17.59 1.60
CA MET A 278 -2.51 -16.49 1.35
C MET A 278 -3.05 -15.44 0.38
N LEU A 279 -3.98 -15.81 -0.50
CA LEU A 279 -4.65 -14.92 -1.43
C LEU A 279 -5.96 -14.42 -0.85
N ASN A 280 -6.86 -15.33 -0.45
CA ASN A 280 -8.21 -14.98 -0.01
C ASN A 280 -8.32 -14.75 1.50
N GLY A 281 -7.29 -15.03 2.31
CA GLY A 281 -7.33 -14.88 3.77
C GLY A 281 -8.19 -15.93 4.50
N GLU A 282 -8.77 -16.89 3.80
CA GLU A 282 -9.66 -17.91 4.35
C GLU A 282 -8.85 -19.16 4.74
N PRO A 283 -8.95 -19.65 5.99
CA PRO A 283 -8.12 -20.75 6.47
C PRO A 283 -8.55 -22.13 5.95
N VAL A 284 -9.72 -22.22 5.31
CA VAL A 284 -10.30 -23.49 4.85
C VAL A 284 -9.90 -23.71 3.38
N PRO A 285 -9.25 -24.84 3.03
CA PRO A 285 -8.94 -25.16 1.65
C PRO A 285 -10.19 -25.30 0.78
N LEU A 286 -10.15 -24.75 -0.43
CA LEU A 286 -11.23 -24.84 -1.40
C LEU A 286 -11.10 -26.10 -2.24
N HIS A 287 -12.22 -26.78 -2.49
CA HIS A 287 -12.24 -27.90 -3.43
C HIS A 287 -12.06 -27.38 -4.86
N LYS A 288 -11.25 -28.08 -5.65
CA LYS A 288 -10.89 -27.76 -7.03
C LYS A 288 -11.11 -28.96 -7.94
N GLN A 289 -12.01 -28.83 -8.90
CA GLN A 289 -12.34 -29.84 -9.91
C GLN A 289 -12.27 -29.29 -11.34
N SER A 290 -12.46 -30.15 -12.34
CA SER A 290 -12.41 -29.76 -13.76
C SER A 290 -13.30 -28.55 -14.05
N GLY A 291 -12.76 -27.55 -14.75
CA GLY A 291 -13.40 -26.27 -15.04
C GLY A 291 -13.14 -25.16 -14.01
N GLU A 292 -12.61 -25.49 -12.83
CA GLU A 292 -12.36 -24.48 -11.78
C GLU A 292 -10.98 -23.83 -11.91
N LYS A 293 -10.89 -22.57 -11.46
CA LYS A 293 -9.66 -21.78 -11.51
C LYS A 293 -8.72 -22.11 -10.37
N VAL A 294 -7.43 -22.08 -10.66
CA VAL A 294 -6.33 -22.17 -9.71
C VAL A 294 -5.36 -21.00 -9.89
N PHE A 295 -4.72 -20.58 -8.80
CA PHE A 295 -3.96 -19.35 -8.75
C PHE A 295 -2.51 -19.58 -8.29
N ALA A 296 -1.60 -18.78 -8.80
CA ALA A 296 -0.19 -18.80 -8.41
C ALA A 296 0.01 -18.51 -6.91
N GLY A 297 0.91 -19.27 -6.28
CA GLY A 297 1.27 -19.13 -4.87
C GLY A 297 0.40 -19.93 -3.89
N THR A 298 -0.70 -20.51 -4.34
CA THR A 298 -1.54 -21.41 -3.53
C THR A 298 -0.91 -22.79 -3.40
N ILE A 299 -1.35 -23.57 -2.41
CA ILE A 299 -0.76 -24.87 -2.09
C ILE A 299 -1.77 -25.98 -2.34
N ASN A 300 -1.40 -26.92 -3.19
CA ASN A 300 -2.16 -28.15 -3.39
C ASN A 300 -2.03 -29.08 -2.16
N GLN A 301 -3.12 -29.65 -1.67
CA GLN A 301 -3.11 -30.46 -0.45
C GLN A 301 -2.94 -31.95 -0.73
N LYS A 302 -4.04 -32.67 -1.00
CA LYS A 302 -4.08 -34.15 -0.92
C LYS A 302 -4.17 -34.88 -2.26
N GLY A 303 -4.54 -34.19 -3.34
CA GLY A 303 -4.83 -34.78 -4.65
C GLY A 303 -3.81 -34.35 -5.71
N THR A 304 -3.90 -34.95 -6.89
CA THR A 304 -3.11 -34.54 -8.06
C THR A 304 -4.07 -34.08 -9.13
N PHE A 305 -3.79 -32.95 -9.76
CA PHE A 305 -4.58 -32.47 -10.88
C PHE A 305 -3.67 -31.86 -11.95
N ARG A 306 -4.22 -31.78 -13.16
CA ARG A 306 -3.61 -31.10 -14.30
C ARG A 306 -4.43 -29.86 -14.60
N PHE A 307 -3.77 -28.76 -14.90
CA PHE A 307 -4.42 -27.51 -15.25
C PHE A 307 -3.75 -26.87 -16.47
N ILE A 308 -4.51 -26.11 -17.25
CA ILE A 308 -4.00 -25.36 -18.39
C ILE A 308 -3.61 -23.96 -17.91
N ALA A 309 -2.39 -23.53 -18.21
CA ALA A 309 -1.90 -22.19 -17.89
C ALA A 309 -2.67 -21.10 -18.66
N ASP A 310 -3.24 -20.13 -17.94
CA ASP A 310 -3.99 -19.00 -18.51
C ASP A 310 -3.21 -17.67 -18.39
N LYS A 311 -2.71 -17.36 -17.17
CA LYS A 311 -1.89 -16.17 -16.90
C LYS A 311 -0.53 -16.59 -16.35
N ILE A 312 0.54 -16.05 -16.92
CA ILE A 312 1.94 -16.41 -16.61
C ILE A 312 2.77 -15.16 -16.29
N GLY A 313 3.89 -15.35 -15.59
CA GLY A 313 4.83 -14.25 -15.27
C GLY A 313 4.16 -13.07 -14.55
N SER A 314 4.31 -11.87 -15.11
CA SER A 314 3.76 -10.62 -14.57
C SER A 314 2.23 -10.55 -14.55
N ASP A 315 1.56 -11.42 -15.30
CA ASP A 315 0.11 -11.38 -15.48
C ASP A 315 -0.63 -12.23 -14.43
N THR A 316 0.11 -13.03 -13.64
CA THR A 316 -0.47 -13.81 -12.54
C THR A 316 -1.06 -12.90 -11.46
N MET A 317 -2.11 -13.36 -10.80
CA MET A 317 -2.75 -12.65 -9.69
C MET A 317 -1.72 -12.33 -8.59
N LEU A 318 -0.86 -13.28 -8.23
CA LEU A 318 0.20 -13.05 -7.24
C LEU A 318 1.17 -11.93 -7.68
N ALA A 319 1.59 -11.92 -8.94
CA ALA A 319 2.47 -10.87 -9.46
C ALA A 319 1.78 -9.49 -9.45
N GLN A 320 0.49 -9.43 -9.79
CA GLN A 320 -0.31 -8.21 -9.69
C GLN A 320 -0.41 -7.71 -8.24
N ILE A 321 -0.65 -8.61 -7.27
CA ILE A 321 -0.68 -8.27 -5.85
C ILE A 321 0.69 -7.71 -5.40
N ILE A 322 1.79 -8.40 -5.76
CA ILE A 322 3.14 -7.95 -5.42
C ILE A 322 3.41 -6.57 -5.98
N ARG A 323 3.07 -6.34 -7.26
CA ARG A 323 3.21 -5.06 -7.95
C ARG A 323 2.40 -3.97 -7.26
N MET A 324 1.12 -4.22 -6.97
CA MET A 324 0.25 -3.26 -6.29
C MET A 324 0.81 -2.86 -4.92
N VAL A 325 1.29 -3.83 -4.13
CA VAL A 325 1.91 -3.55 -2.82
C VAL A 325 3.21 -2.75 -2.97
N GLN A 326 4.04 -3.05 -3.98
CA GLN A 326 5.27 -2.31 -4.25
C GLN A 326 4.99 -0.87 -4.70
N ASP A 327 4.04 -0.67 -5.61
CA ASP A 327 3.62 0.64 -6.11
C ASP A 327 3.04 1.47 -4.95
N ALA A 328 2.21 0.85 -4.10
CA ALA A 328 1.63 1.50 -2.92
C ALA A 328 2.67 1.97 -1.91
N GLN A 329 3.70 1.16 -1.63
CA GLN A 329 4.79 1.54 -0.71
C GLN A 329 5.64 2.72 -1.20
N GLY A 330 5.64 3.00 -2.50
CA GLY A 330 6.39 4.09 -3.11
C GLY A 330 5.66 5.41 -3.20
N SER A 331 4.35 5.36 -3.07
CA SER A 331 3.50 6.53 -3.13
C SER A 331 3.69 7.44 -1.90
N LYS A 332 3.48 8.75 -2.10
CA LYS A 332 3.67 9.76 -1.05
C LYS A 332 2.33 10.16 -0.44
N ALA A 333 2.20 9.97 0.88
CA ALA A 333 1.03 10.46 1.61
C ALA A 333 0.98 12.00 1.65
N PRO A 334 -0.22 12.61 1.68
CA PRO A 334 -0.40 14.05 1.90
C PRO A 334 0.36 14.58 3.13
N VAL A 335 0.34 13.85 4.26
CA VAL A 335 1.12 14.22 5.46
C VAL A 335 2.63 14.29 5.20
N GLN A 336 3.18 13.45 4.31
CA GLN A 336 4.59 13.51 3.93
C GLN A 336 4.91 14.77 3.12
N LYS A 337 4.00 15.24 2.26
CA LYS A 337 4.17 16.48 1.50
C LYS A 337 4.26 17.70 2.43
N LEU A 338 3.51 17.68 3.54
CA LEU A 338 3.61 18.71 4.58
C LEU A 338 5.00 18.71 5.23
N VAL A 339 5.51 17.53 5.57
CA VAL A 339 6.85 17.34 6.15
C VAL A 339 7.96 17.83 5.21
N ASP A 340 7.88 17.48 3.92
CA ASP A 340 8.83 17.92 2.90
C ASP A 340 8.84 19.46 2.75
N ARG A 341 7.67 20.10 2.90
CA ARG A 341 7.55 21.56 2.90
C ARG A 341 8.25 22.17 4.11
N ILE A 342 8.05 21.61 5.30
CA ILE A 342 8.69 22.09 6.53
C ILE A 342 10.21 21.95 6.43
N ALA A 343 10.72 20.80 5.97
CA ALA A 343 12.15 20.52 5.87
C ALA A 343 12.91 21.54 5.00
N ARG A 344 12.27 22.07 3.95
CA ARG A 344 12.85 23.07 3.05
C ARG A 344 13.22 24.39 3.75
N PHE A 345 12.38 24.84 4.68
CA PHE A 345 12.61 26.07 5.45
C PHE A 345 13.40 25.81 6.73
N PHE A 346 13.30 24.59 7.26
CA PHE A 346 13.89 24.21 8.53
C PHE A 346 15.42 24.32 8.52
N VAL A 347 16.11 23.74 7.52
CA VAL A 347 17.58 23.73 7.50
C VAL A 347 18.19 25.15 7.45
N PRO A 348 17.75 26.07 6.56
CA PRO A 348 18.22 27.45 6.57
C PRO A 348 17.92 28.21 7.87
N ALA A 349 16.75 27.97 8.47
CA ALA A 349 16.37 28.60 9.73
C ALA A 349 17.32 28.17 10.87
N ILE A 350 17.66 26.88 10.95
CA ILE A 350 18.60 26.36 11.95
C ILE A 350 20.00 26.94 11.79
N ILE A 351 20.51 27.03 10.55
CA ILE A 351 21.80 27.66 10.29
C ILE A 351 21.77 29.11 10.77
N SER A 352 20.70 29.84 10.45
CA SER A 352 20.51 31.24 10.89
C SER A 352 20.48 31.36 12.41
N ILE A 353 19.73 30.50 13.11
CA ILE A 353 19.67 30.46 14.58
C ILE A 353 21.05 30.14 15.17
N SER A 354 21.80 29.20 14.60
CA SER A 354 23.14 28.85 15.08
C SER A 354 24.13 30.02 14.96
N ILE A 355 24.04 30.82 13.90
CA ILE A 355 24.86 32.01 13.69
C ILE A 355 24.44 33.12 14.66
N ILE A 356 23.13 33.32 14.85
CA ILE A 356 22.61 34.30 15.81
C ILE A 356 23.08 33.94 17.23
N ALA A 357 22.98 32.66 17.62
CA ALA A 357 23.46 32.19 18.93
C ALA A 357 24.97 32.43 19.09
N PHE A 358 25.77 32.10 18.07
CA PHE A 358 27.21 32.38 18.06
C PHE A 358 27.51 33.86 18.32
N VAL A 359 26.87 34.75 17.56
CA VAL A 359 27.08 36.20 17.66
C VAL A 359 26.59 36.73 19.01
N ALA A 360 25.43 36.27 19.50
CA ALA A 360 24.90 36.69 20.79
C ALA A 360 25.85 36.34 21.94
N TRP A 361 26.46 35.15 21.92
CA TRP A 361 27.42 34.73 22.93
C TRP A 361 28.69 35.60 22.95
N ILE A 362 29.17 36.04 21.78
CA ILE A 362 30.32 36.96 21.70
C ILE A 362 30.02 38.28 22.39
N PHE A 363 28.80 38.81 22.27
CA PHE A 363 28.42 40.09 22.90
C PHE A 363 28.00 39.95 24.37
N LEU A 364 27.38 38.83 24.75
CA LEU A 364 26.79 38.65 26.09
C LEU A 364 27.76 38.05 27.12
N ALA A 365 28.84 37.37 26.69
CA ALA A 365 29.81 36.76 27.58
C ALA A 365 31.23 37.34 27.35
N PRO A 366 31.69 38.30 28.18
CA PRO A 366 32.92 39.05 27.94
C PRO A 366 34.22 38.24 27.98
N THR A 367 34.26 37.13 28.74
CA THR A 367 35.48 36.33 28.96
C THR A 367 35.56 35.09 28.07
N ASN A 368 34.45 34.36 27.91
CA ASN A 368 34.39 33.08 27.18
C ASN A 368 33.39 33.08 26.01
N GLY A 369 32.95 34.25 25.55
CA GLY A 369 31.88 34.38 24.56
C GLY A 369 32.17 33.72 23.21
N PHE A 370 33.42 33.72 22.76
CA PHE A 370 33.79 33.03 21.51
C PHE A 370 33.65 31.51 21.64
N THR A 371 34.24 30.92 22.68
CA THR A 371 34.20 29.46 22.91
C THR A 371 32.78 28.97 23.17
N ASN A 372 32.03 29.66 24.03
CA ASN A 372 30.64 29.31 24.32
C ASN A 372 29.73 29.52 23.10
N GLY A 373 29.97 30.57 22.31
CA GLY A 373 29.26 30.79 21.06
C GLY A 373 29.51 29.68 20.05
N LEU A 374 30.77 29.27 19.89
CA LEU A 374 31.14 28.20 18.96
C LEU A 374 30.51 26.87 19.37
N LEU A 375 30.55 26.55 20.67
CA LEU A 375 29.88 25.39 21.24
C LEU A 375 28.37 25.44 21.00
N ALA A 376 27.73 26.57 21.30
CA ALA A 376 26.30 26.76 21.07
C ALA A 376 25.94 26.58 19.59
N MET A 377 26.72 27.17 18.67
CA MET A 377 26.53 27.02 17.23
C MET A 377 26.59 25.54 16.81
N VAL A 378 27.65 24.84 17.20
CA VAL A 378 27.85 23.42 16.87
C VAL A 378 26.72 22.57 17.47
N THR A 379 26.39 22.77 18.75
CA THR A 379 25.31 22.03 19.41
C THR A 379 23.95 22.29 18.77
N VAL A 380 23.62 23.53 18.39
CA VAL A 380 22.38 23.88 17.68
C VAL A 380 22.30 23.17 16.33
N LEU A 381 23.39 23.17 15.56
CA LEU A 381 23.44 22.48 14.26
C LEU A 381 23.24 20.96 14.40
N ILE A 382 23.77 20.35 15.47
CA ILE A 382 23.65 18.92 15.74
C ILE A 382 22.25 18.56 16.23
N ILE A 383 21.76 19.19 17.30
CA ILE A 383 20.48 18.83 17.92
C ILE A 383 19.32 19.00 16.95
N ALA A 384 19.48 19.90 15.99
CA ALA A 384 18.49 20.16 14.97
C ALA A 384 18.45 19.13 13.84
N CYS A 385 19.29 18.07 13.79
CA CYS A 385 19.20 17.10 12.68
C CYS A 385 17.77 16.52 12.57
N PRO A 386 17.09 16.67 11.41
CA PRO A 386 15.77 16.08 11.19
C PRO A 386 15.87 14.60 10.75
N CYS A 387 16.84 13.86 11.30
CA CYS A 387 17.16 12.48 10.92
C CYS A 387 15.93 11.56 11.04
N ALA A 388 15.18 11.67 12.14
CA ALA A 388 13.98 10.88 12.40
C ALA A 388 12.78 11.28 11.53
N LEU A 389 12.75 12.54 11.05
CA LEU A 389 11.64 13.10 10.29
C LEU A 389 11.49 12.42 8.92
N GLY A 390 12.61 12.11 8.26
CA GLY A 390 12.61 11.40 6.97
C GLY A 390 12.10 9.96 7.03
N LEU A 391 12.04 9.37 8.23
CA LEU A 391 11.60 7.99 8.46
C LEU A 391 10.23 7.86 9.10
N ALA A 392 9.78 8.92 9.78
CA ALA A 392 8.55 8.94 10.56
C ALA A 392 7.34 8.44 9.77
N THR A 393 7.16 8.96 8.57
CA THR A 393 6.01 8.65 7.71
C THR A 393 6.22 7.38 6.88
N PRO A 394 7.33 7.23 6.12
CA PRO A 394 7.48 6.07 5.22
C PRO A 394 7.51 4.73 5.97
N THR A 395 8.12 4.68 7.15
CA THR A 395 8.21 3.43 7.93
C THR A 395 6.84 2.98 8.40
N ALA A 396 6.00 3.90 8.89
CA ALA A 396 4.66 3.58 9.35
C ALA A 396 3.75 3.13 8.21
N ILE A 397 3.80 3.81 7.05
CA ILE A 397 3.06 3.42 5.84
C ILE A 397 3.48 2.02 5.39
N MET A 398 4.78 1.75 5.31
CA MET A 398 5.30 0.46 4.85
C MET A 398 4.86 -0.70 5.75
N VAL A 399 4.90 -0.50 7.07
CA VAL A 399 4.37 -1.48 8.05
C VAL A 399 2.85 -1.62 7.91
N GLY A 400 2.13 -0.52 7.74
CA GLY A 400 0.67 -0.50 7.61
C GLY A 400 0.19 -1.26 6.38
N ILE A 401 0.70 -0.91 5.19
CA ILE A 401 0.38 -1.58 3.91
C ILE A 401 0.80 -3.04 3.96
N GLY A 402 2.01 -3.35 4.43
CA GLY A 402 2.48 -4.74 4.52
C GLY A 402 1.58 -5.60 5.42
N LYS A 403 1.07 -5.03 6.50
CA LYS A 403 0.15 -5.71 7.42
C LYS A 403 -1.27 -5.85 6.86
N GLY A 404 -1.72 -4.87 6.07
CA GLY A 404 -2.96 -4.99 5.30
C GLY A 404 -2.88 -6.16 4.32
N ALA A 405 -1.79 -6.24 3.55
CA ALA A 405 -1.57 -7.31 2.59
C ALA A 405 -1.54 -8.69 3.24
N GLU A 406 -0.87 -8.86 4.40
CA GLU A 406 -0.92 -10.10 5.20
C GLU A 406 -2.34 -10.50 5.66
N LYS A 407 -3.31 -9.59 5.60
CA LYS A 407 -4.71 -9.78 6.00
C LYS A 407 -5.68 -9.79 4.82
N GLY A 408 -5.18 -9.79 3.59
CA GLY A 408 -6.00 -9.74 2.37
C GLY A 408 -6.58 -8.36 2.08
N ILE A 409 -6.03 -7.30 2.66
CA ILE A 409 -6.42 -5.90 2.42
C ILE A 409 -5.31 -5.22 1.62
N LEU A 410 -5.52 -5.05 0.33
CA LEU A 410 -4.59 -4.38 -0.56
C LEU A 410 -4.95 -2.90 -0.63
N ILE A 411 -3.97 -2.04 -0.41
CA ILE A 411 -4.15 -0.59 -0.45
C ILE A 411 -3.34 -0.10 -1.64
N LYS A 412 -3.99 0.61 -2.55
CA LYS A 412 -3.39 1.05 -3.83
C LYS A 412 -2.28 2.08 -3.63
N ASP A 413 -2.49 3.01 -2.71
CA ASP A 413 -1.50 4.03 -2.38
C ASP A 413 -1.64 4.58 -0.95
N ALA A 414 -0.62 5.33 -0.51
CA ALA A 414 -0.52 5.92 0.81
C ALA A 414 -1.55 7.04 1.04
N GLN A 415 -2.07 7.65 -0.02
CA GLN A 415 -3.17 8.61 0.07
C GLN A 415 -4.48 7.87 0.36
N SER A 416 -4.74 6.72 -0.28
CA SER A 416 -5.88 5.84 0.04
C SER A 416 -5.88 5.46 1.52
N LEU A 417 -4.71 5.08 2.05
CA LEU A 417 -4.54 4.79 3.48
C LEU A 417 -4.91 6.00 4.35
N GLU A 418 -4.52 7.22 3.99
CA GLU A 418 -4.86 8.42 4.78
C GLU A 418 -6.35 8.79 4.69
N ILE A 419 -6.95 8.63 3.50
CA ILE A 419 -8.38 8.92 3.29
C ILE A 419 -9.25 7.96 4.11
N ALA A 420 -8.87 6.68 4.19
CA ALA A 420 -9.67 5.67 4.88
C ALA A 420 -9.97 5.99 6.36
N GLN A 421 -9.09 6.70 7.06
CA GLN A 421 -9.37 7.16 8.43
C GLN A 421 -10.46 8.25 8.47
N LYS A 422 -10.51 9.09 7.43
CA LYS A 422 -11.38 10.27 7.37
C LYS A 422 -12.80 9.92 6.94
N ILE A 423 -13.04 8.68 6.51
CA ILE A 423 -14.36 8.21 6.12
C ILE A 423 -15.28 8.19 7.33
N ASP A 424 -16.40 8.89 7.19
CA ASP A 424 -17.48 8.95 8.18
C ASP A 424 -18.76 8.27 7.68
N THR A 425 -18.82 7.94 6.39
CA THR A 425 -19.99 7.35 5.74
C THR A 425 -19.54 6.24 4.81
N ILE A 426 -20.09 5.04 4.94
CA ILE A 426 -19.88 3.93 4.01
C ILE A 426 -21.18 3.58 3.32
N ILE A 427 -21.09 3.47 2.00
CA ILE A 427 -22.12 2.93 1.13
C ILE A 427 -21.72 1.51 0.75
N LEU A 428 -22.61 0.57 1.02
CA LEU A 428 -22.50 -0.82 0.64
C LEU A 428 -23.43 -1.08 -0.54
N ASP A 429 -22.91 -1.68 -1.61
CA ASP A 429 -23.79 -2.38 -2.54
C ASP A 429 -24.42 -3.60 -1.86
N LYS A 430 -25.59 -4.02 -2.33
CA LYS A 430 -26.26 -5.21 -1.77
C LYS A 430 -25.63 -6.48 -2.33
N THR A 431 -25.68 -6.65 -3.65
CA THR A 431 -25.37 -7.92 -4.32
C THR A 431 -23.86 -8.17 -4.25
N GLY A 432 -23.46 -9.36 -3.83
CA GLY A 432 -22.04 -9.79 -3.75
C GLY A 432 -21.18 -9.04 -2.71
N THR A 433 -21.68 -7.95 -2.13
CA THR A 433 -21.08 -7.25 -0.99
C THR A 433 -21.72 -7.68 0.32
N ILE A 434 -22.97 -7.31 0.60
CA ILE A 434 -23.71 -7.73 1.82
C ILE A 434 -24.16 -9.19 1.71
N THR A 435 -24.55 -9.60 0.51
CA THR A 435 -25.00 -10.95 0.18
C THR A 435 -23.92 -11.73 -0.57
N ALA A 436 -24.11 -13.04 -0.71
CA ALA A 436 -23.15 -13.92 -1.38
C ALA A 436 -22.99 -13.62 -2.88
N GLY A 437 -24.00 -13.02 -3.52
CA GLY A 437 -23.97 -12.70 -4.96
C GLY A 437 -24.30 -13.89 -5.86
N ASN A 438 -24.61 -15.05 -5.25
CA ASN A 438 -25.01 -16.28 -5.93
C ASN A 438 -26.45 -16.59 -5.52
N PRO A 439 -27.46 -15.99 -6.19
CA PRO A 439 -28.84 -16.26 -5.87
C PRO A 439 -29.16 -17.74 -6.10
N ILE A 440 -29.99 -18.31 -5.23
CA ILE A 440 -30.50 -19.68 -5.37
C ILE A 440 -32.02 -19.68 -5.38
N VAL A 441 -32.61 -20.57 -6.18
CA VAL A 441 -34.05 -20.81 -6.13
C VAL A 441 -34.36 -21.61 -4.87
N VAL A 442 -35.17 -21.03 -4.00
CA VAL A 442 -35.59 -21.68 -2.74
C VAL A 442 -36.97 -22.30 -2.86
N GLU A 443 -37.88 -21.64 -3.58
CA GLU A 443 -39.25 -22.09 -3.75
C GLU A 443 -39.74 -21.72 -5.15
N SER A 444 -40.65 -22.52 -5.71
CA SER A 444 -41.36 -22.18 -6.94
C SER A 444 -42.78 -22.71 -6.89
N LEU A 445 -43.71 -21.94 -7.43
CA LEU A 445 -45.10 -22.33 -7.60
C LEU A 445 -45.43 -22.28 -9.08
N TRP A 446 -46.06 -23.35 -9.59
CA TRP A 446 -46.39 -23.53 -10.99
C TRP A 446 -47.87 -23.81 -11.14
N GLU A 447 -48.47 -23.25 -12.19
CA GLU A 447 -49.80 -23.62 -12.67
C GLU A 447 -49.79 -25.02 -13.30
N ASN A 448 -50.99 -25.60 -13.49
CA ASN A 448 -51.15 -26.95 -14.04
C ASN A 448 -50.52 -27.09 -15.45
N GLY A 449 -49.84 -28.22 -15.72
CA GLY A 449 -49.17 -28.47 -17.02
C GLY A 449 -47.69 -28.00 -17.10
N PHE A 450 -46.99 -27.96 -15.97
CA PHE A 450 -45.67 -27.35 -15.80
C PHE A 450 -44.50 -27.97 -16.59
N GLU A 451 -44.58 -29.24 -17.02
CA GLU A 451 -43.48 -29.96 -17.68
C GLU A 451 -43.02 -29.32 -19.00
N HIS A 452 -43.94 -28.76 -19.78
CA HIS A 452 -43.56 -28.05 -21.01
C HIS A 452 -43.04 -26.64 -20.70
N SER A 453 -43.67 -25.96 -19.75
CA SER A 453 -43.33 -24.62 -19.28
C SER A 453 -41.91 -24.52 -18.70
N ARG A 454 -41.45 -25.56 -17.98
CA ARG A 454 -40.08 -25.62 -17.43
C ARG A 454 -39.01 -25.62 -18.51
N LYS A 455 -39.22 -26.36 -19.61
CA LYS A 455 -38.29 -26.41 -20.76
C LYS A 455 -38.18 -25.07 -21.45
N ILE A 456 -39.31 -24.36 -21.58
CA ILE A 456 -39.35 -23.01 -22.15
C ILE A 456 -38.60 -22.03 -21.26
N LEU A 457 -38.88 -22.01 -19.95
CA LEU A 457 -38.19 -21.13 -19.01
C LEU A 457 -36.68 -21.41 -18.98
N TYR A 458 -36.28 -22.69 -18.90
CA TYR A 458 -34.88 -23.09 -18.94
C TYR A 458 -34.17 -22.56 -20.20
N SER A 459 -34.77 -22.76 -21.37
CA SER A 459 -34.17 -22.33 -22.64
C SER A 459 -34.14 -20.81 -22.79
N LEU A 460 -35.16 -20.11 -22.27
CA LEU A 460 -35.24 -18.66 -22.30
C LEU A 460 -34.18 -18.01 -21.39
N GLU A 461 -34.04 -18.50 -20.14
CA GLU A 461 -33.08 -17.97 -19.17
C GLU A 461 -31.63 -18.33 -19.51
N LYS A 462 -31.39 -19.47 -20.17
CA LYS A 462 -30.05 -19.86 -20.65
C LYS A 462 -29.44 -18.88 -21.66
N LEU A 463 -30.27 -18.10 -22.35
CA LEU A 463 -29.82 -17.05 -23.27
C LEU A 463 -29.49 -15.72 -22.57
N SER A 464 -29.79 -15.60 -21.28
CA SER A 464 -29.54 -14.42 -20.46
C SER A 464 -28.23 -14.54 -19.69
N GLU A 465 -27.45 -13.47 -19.63
CA GLU A 465 -26.20 -13.38 -18.85
C GLU A 465 -26.42 -12.88 -17.41
N HIS A 466 -27.68 -12.83 -16.95
CA HIS A 466 -28.01 -12.27 -15.64
C HIS A 466 -27.86 -13.33 -14.52
N PRO A 467 -27.27 -13.00 -13.35
CA PRO A 467 -27.09 -13.98 -12.26
C PRO A 467 -28.37 -14.65 -11.74
N LEU A 468 -29.51 -13.95 -11.79
CA LEU A 468 -30.82 -14.54 -11.47
C LEU A 468 -31.24 -15.61 -12.49
N SER A 469 -30.86 -15.45 -13.77
CA SER A 469 -31.09 -16.42 -14.82
C SER A 469 -30.28 -17.69 -14.56
N ASP A 470 -29.00 -17.56 -14.20
CA ASP A 470 -28.13 -18.69 -13.84
C ASP A 470 -28.71 -19.52 -12.69
N ALA A 471 -29.29 -18.86 -11.68
CA ALA A 471 -29.94 -19.54 -10.56
C ALA A 471 -31.13 -20.41 -11.01
N VAL A 472 -31.96 -19.88 -11.93
CA VAL A 472 -33.09 -20.60 -12.51
C VAL A 472 -32.60 -21.75 -13.40
N VAL A 473 -31.59 -21.49 -14.24
CA VAL A 473 -30.96 -22.47 -15.15
C VAL A 473 -30.35 -23.63 -14.36
N ASN A 474 -29.61 -23.36 -13.28
CA ASN A 474 -29.02 -24.38 -12.41
C ASN A 474 -30.08 -25.27 -11.76
N THR A 475 -31.22 -24.69 -11.38
CA THR A 475 -32.34 -25.42 -10.79
C THR A 475 -33.04 -26.30 -11.84
N LEU A 476 -33.08 -25.87 -13.09
CA LEU A 476 -33.74 -26.55 -14.21
C LEU A 476 -32.76 -27.29 -15.14
N GLN A 477 -31.51 -27.51 -14.72
CA GLN A 477 -30.43 -28.02 -15.59
C GLN A 477 -30.69 -29.39 -16.24
N ASN A 478 -31.63 -30.16 -15.68
CA ASN A 478 -32.03 -31.47 -16.20
C ASN A 478 -33.08 -31.39 -17.33
N GLU A 479 -33.61 -30.19 -17.61
CA GLU A 479 -34.59 -29.98 -18.66
C GLU A 479 -33.95 -30.00 -20.05
N LYS A 480 -34.73 -30.40 -21.06
CA LYS A 480 -34.29 -30.38 -22.45
C LYS A 480 -34.42 -28.99 -23.04
N GLU A 481 -33.36 -28.55 -23.70
CA GLU A 481 -33.33 -27.29 -24.45
C GLU A 481 -34.27 -27.34 -25.66
N ILE A 482 -34.95 -26.22 -25.90
CA ILE A 482 -35.82 -25.99 -27.05
C ILE A 482 -35.45 -24.68 -27.75
N SER A 483 -35.83 -24.56 -29.02
CA SER A 483 -35.56 -23.34 -29.80
C SER A 483 -36.38 -22.16 -29.28
N ILE A 484 -35.71 -21.06 -28.94
CA ILE A 484 -36.31 -19.76 -28.63
C ILE A 484 -36.06 -18.83 -29.82
N ASP A 485 -37.12 -18.38 -30.46
CA ASP A 485 -37.07 -17.38 -31.52
C ASP A 485 -37.22 -15.96 -30.94
N LYS A 486 -36.59 -14.96 -31.58
CA LYS A 486 -36.71 -13.53 -31.21
C LYS A 486 -36.47 -13.25 -29.71
N PHE A 487 -35.42 -13.82 -29.14
CA PHE A 487 -34.98 -13.48 -27.79
C PHE A 487 -34.67 -11.98 -27.68
N GLU A 488 -35.18 -11.34 -26.63
CA GLU A 488 -34.92 -9.93 -26.32
C GLU A 488 -34.76 -9.76 -24.81
N ASN A 489 -33.67 -9.08 -24.41
CA ASN A 489 -33.44 -8.65 -23.05
C ASN A 489 -34.09 -7.27 -22.84
N VAL A 490 -34.95 -7.15 -21.82
CA VAL A 490 -35.69 -5.93 -21.47
C VAL A 490 -35.06 -5.31 -20.22
N PRO A 491 -34.23 -4.27 -20.35
CA PRO A 491 -33.43 -3.74 -19.24
C PRO A 491 -34.26 -3.36 -18.02
N GLY A 492 -33.83 -3.82 -16.84
CA GLY A 492 -34.50 -3.56 -15.57
C GLY A 492 -35.84 -4.29 -15.36
N LYS A 493 -36.26 -5.14 -16.30
CA LYS A 493 -37.55 -5.86 -16.25
C LYS A 493 -37.43 -7.38 -16.38
N GLY A 494 -36.62 -7.88 -17.33
CA GLY A 494 -36.44 -9.31 -17.55
C GLY A 494 -36.14 -9.65 -19.00
N VAL A 495 -36.57 -10.82 -19.46
CA VAL A 495 -36.37 -11.34 -20.82
C VAL A 495 -37.69 -11.79 -21.45
N LYS A 496 -37.75 -11.79 -22.78
CA LYS A 496 -38.87 -12.36 -23.54
C LYS A 496 -38.38 -13.12 -24.76
N GLY A 497 -39.17 -14.07 -25.23
CA GLY A 497 -38.88 -14.87 -26.42
C GLY A 497 -40.11 -15.56 -26.96
N VAL A 498 -40.01 -16.14 -28.16
CA VAL A 498 -41.11 -16.79 -28.87
C VAL A 498 -40.81 -18.28 -29.01
N VAL A 499 -41.79 -19.12 -28.70
CA VAL A 499 -41.74 -20.56 -28.98
C VAL A 499 -42.96 -20.92 -29.83
N GLY A 500 -42.73 -21.36 -31.07
CA GLY A 500 -43.81 -21.58 -32.03
C GLY A 500 -44.51 -20.27 -32.39
N SER A 501 -45.78 -20.13 -32.02
CA SER A 501 -46.57 -18.91 -32.24
C SER A 501 -46.83 -18.08 -30.98
N GLN A 502 -46.32 -18.51 -29.81
CA GLN A 502 -46.64 -17.92 -28.51
C GLN A 502 -45.42 -17.19 -27.93
N THR A 503 -45.66 -16.03 -27.32
CA THR A 503 -44.62 -15.24 -26.66
C THR A 503 -44.61 -15.56 -25.17
N TYR A 504 -43.41 -15.75 -24.63
CA TYR A 504 -43.14 -16.01 -23.22
C TYR A 504 -42.29 -14.90 -22.61
N TYR A 505 -42.50 -14.66 -21.32
CA TYR A 505 -41.86 -13.62 -20.54
C TYR A 505 -41.30 -14.23 -19.25
N ALA A 506 -40.09 -13.83 -18.87
CA ALA A 506 -39.50 -14.13 -17.57
C ALA A 506 -38.94 -12.84 -16.96
N GLY A 507 -39.40 -12.43 -15.77
CA GLY A 507 -38.97 -11.16 -15.19
C GLY A 507 -39.75 -10.69 -13.96
N ASN A 508 -39.69 -9.39 -13.69
CA ASN A 508 -40.38 -8.77 -12.56
C ASN A 508 -41.86 -8.46 -12.84
N LEU A 509 -42.59 -8.02 -11.81
CA LEU A 509 -44.02 -7.71 -11.92
C LEU A 509 -44.32 -6.58 -12.92
N SER A 510 -43.39 -5.63 -13.12
CA SER A 510 -43.57 -4.56 -14.10
C SER A 510 -43.66 -5.12 -15.52
N LEU A 511 -42.85 -6.13 -15.86
CA LEU A 511 -42.87 -6.77 -17.17
C LEU A 511 -44.25 -7.39 -17.48
N LEU A 512 -44.87 -8.01 -16.48
CA LEU A 512 -46.20 -8.62 -16.63
C LEU A 512 -47.29 -7.55 -16.80
N ASN A 513 -47.23 -6.50 -15.98
CA ASN A 513 -48.21 -5.40 -16.03
C ASN A 513 -48.15 -4.64 -17.37
N ASP A 514 -46.95 -4.38 -17.89
CA ASP A 514 -46.75 -3.69 -19.17
C ASP A 514 -47.31 -4.47 -20.37
N ASN A 515 -47.38 -5.80 -20.25
CA ASN A 515 -47.93 -6.69 -21.27
C ASN A 515 -49.36 -7.15 -20.95
N HIS A 516 -50.01 -6.54 -19.95
CA HIS A 516 -51.38 -6.84 -19.53
C HIS A 516 -51.63 -8.33 -19.20
N ILE A 517 -50.64 -9.00 -18.61
CA ILE A 517 -50.70 -10.42 -18.25
C ILE A 517 -51.53 -10.61 -16.98
N THR A 518 -52.44 -11.58 -16.99
CA THR A 518 -53.31 -11.89 -15.84
C THR A 518 -52.58 -12.75 -14.80
N ILE A 519 -52.67 -12.40 -13.53
CA ILE A 519 -52.06 -13.16 -12.43
C ILE A 519 -53.16 -13.76 -11.57
N ALA A 520 -53.12 -15.08 -11.36
CA ALA A 520 -54.07 -15.77 -10.49
C ALA A 520 -53.94 -15.30 -9.04
N SER A 521 -55.06 -15.18 -8.33
CA SER A 521 -55.09 -14.64 -6.95
C SER A 521 -54.18 -15.41 -5.98
N HIS A 522 -54.13 -16.73 -6.09
CA HIS A 522 -53.31 -17.57 -5.22
C HIS A 522 -51.80 -17.40 -5.48
N LEU A 523 -51.39 -17.22 -6.75
CA LEU A 523 -50.00 -16.88 -7.11
C LEU A 523 -49.63 -15.51 -6.54
N GLN A 524 -50.52 -14.53 -6.64
CA GLN A 524 -50.30 -13.19 -6.11
C GLN A 524 -50.18 -13.18 -4.57
N GLU A 525 -51.01 -13.93 -3.86
CA GLU A 525 -50.95 -14.06 -2.40
C GLU A 525 -49.62 -14.67 -1.94
N LEU A 526 -49.17 -15.74 -2.60
CA LEU A 526 -47.91 -16.41 -2.27
C LEU A 526 -46.70 -15.52 -2.60
N ALA A 527 -46.72 -14.86 -3.76
CA ALA A 527 -45.70 -13.89 -4.16
C ALA A 527 -45.59 -12.75 -3.14
N ASN A 528 -46.71 -12.22 -2.66
CA ASN A 528 -46.71 -11.18 -1.63
C ASN A 528 -46.04 -11.68 -0.33
N LYS A 529 -46.34 -12.92 0.09
CA LYS A 529 -45.70 -13.54 1.26
C LYS A 529 -44.18 -13.67 1.07
N TRP A 530 -43.74 -14.22 -0.05
CA TRP A 530 -42.31 -14.37 -0.36
C TRP A 530 -41.59 -13.02 -0.43
N THR A 531 -42.22 -12.00 -0.98
CA THR A 531 -41.68 -10.64 -1.01
C THR A 531 -41.47 -10.08 0.40
N GLN A 532 -42.42 -10.32 1.32
CA GLN A 532 -42.29 -9.92 2.73
C GLN A 532 -41.16 -10.67 3.46
N GLU A 533 -40.83 -11.88 3.02
CA GLU A 533 -39.70 -12.67 3.53
C GLU A 533 -38.33 -12.25 2.98
N ALA A 534 -38.28 -11.18 2.17
CA ALA A 534 -37.10 -10.67 1.45
C ALA A 534 -36.63 -11.56 0.30
N LYS A 535 -37.52 -12.35 -0.30
CA LYS A 535 -37.20 -13.14 -1.49
C LYS A 535 -37.40 -12.29 -2.75
N THR A 536 -36.49 -12.45 -3.70
CA THR A 536 -36.60 -11.88 -5.04
C THR A 536 -37.51 -12.76 -5.88
N LEU A 537 -38.48 -12.17 -6.56
CA LEU A 537 -39.42 -12.90 -7.41
C LEU A 537 -39.07 -12.80 -8.88
N VAL A 538 -39.06 -13.94 -9.55
CA VAL A 538 -39.09 -14.04 -11.01
C VAL A 538 -40.41 -14.68 -11.40
N TRP A 539 -41.17 -13.95 -12.20
CA TRP A 539 -42.41 -14.39 -12.80
C TRP A 539 -42.11 -15.02 -14.16
N PHE A 540 -42.74 -16.15 -14.45
CA PHE A 540 -42.76 -16.74 -15.78
C PHE A 540 -44.20 -16.72 -16.30
N ALA A 541 -44.40 -16.24 -17.52
CA ALA A 541 -45.72 -16.03 -18.10
C ALA A 541 -45.74 -16.27 -19.60
N ASP A 542 -46.93 -16.58 -20.12
CA ASP A 542 -47.23 -16.47 -21.55
C ASP A 542 -47.86 -15.11 -21.88
N SER A 543 -48.34 -14.94 -23.12
CA SER A 543 -49.00 -13.72 -23.60
C SER A 543 -50.31 -13.35 -22.89
N THR A 544 -50.86 -14.21 -22.04
CA THR A 544 -52.19 -14.04 -21.43
C THR A 544 -52.17 -14.15 -19.91
N GLN A 545 -51.37 -15.06 -19.35
CA GLN A 545 -51.38 -15.38 -17.91
C GLN A 545 -50.00 -15.73 -17.36
N ALA A 546 -49.83 -15.48 -16.06
CA ALA A 546 -48.69 -15.95 -15.30
C ALA A 546 -48.77 -17.47 -15.10
N ILE A 547 -47.68 -18.16 -15.44
CA ILE A 547 -47.55 -19.62 -15.38
C ILE A 547 -46.84 -20.05 -14.09
N ALA A 548 -45.87 -19.26 -13.64
CA ALA A 548 -45.13 -19.57 -12.42
C ALA A 548 -44.63 -18.31 -11.69
N ALA A 549 -44.49 -18.45 -10.38
CA ALA A 549 -43.75 -17.54 -9.53
C ALA A 549 -42.58 -18.30 -8.90
N ILE A 550 -41.38 -17.79 -9.08
CA ILE A 550 -40.13 -18.41 -8.62
C ILE A 550 -39.50 -17.46 -7.61
N ALA A 551 -39.28 -17.96 -6.41
CA ALA A 551 -38.65 -17.21 -5.33
C ALA A 551 -37.17 -17.56 -5.25
N LEU A 552 -36.35 -16.54 -5.42
CA LEU A 552 -34.91 -16.59 -5.26
C LEU A 552 -34.53 -15.91 -3.95
N THR A 553 -33.51 -16.41 -3.30
CA THR A 553 -32.84 -15.71 -2.20
C THR A 553 -31.37 -15.57 -2.53
N ASP A 554 -30.81 -14.43 -2.16
CA ASP A 554 -29.37 -14.25 -2.07
C ASP A 554 -29.03 -14.22 -0.58
N GLU A 555 -28.28 -15.22 -0.12
CA GLU A 555 -28.00 -15.35 1.30
C GLU A 555 -27.14 -14.19 1.80
N ILE A 556 -27.53 -13.61 2.93
CA ILE A 556 -26.73 -12.60 3.62
C ILE A 556 -25.48 -13.30 4.16
N LYS A 557 -24.30 -12.75 3.89
CA LYS A 557 -23.05 -13.31 4.42
C LYS A 557 -23.09 -13.30 5.94
N GLN A 558 -22.59 -14.37 6.56
CA GLN A 558 -22.62 -14.53 8.02
C GLN A 558 -21.94 -13.37 8.76
N THR A 559 -20.92 -12.76 8.16
CA THR A 559 -20.15 -11.67 8.75
C THR A 559 -20.76 -10.28 8.52
N SER A 560 -21.79 -10.15 7.68
CA SER A 560 -22.33 -8.84 7.28
C SER A 560 -22.90 -8.04 8.44
N ALA A 561 -23.79 -8.64 9.25
CA ALA A 561 -24.40 -7.95 10.38
C ALA A 561 -23.36 -7.51 11.42
N GLN A 562 -22.36 -8.36 11.69
CA GLN A 562 -21.28 -8.04 12.61
C GLN A 562 -20.40 -6.88 12.08
N ALA A 563 -20.04 -6.90 10.79
CA ALA A 563 -19.24 -5.85 10.19
C ALA A 563 -19.95 -4.49 10.20
N ILE A 564 -21.25 -4.48 9.92
CA ILE A 564 -22.09 -3.26 9.96
C ILE A 564 -22.17 -2.71 11.39
N SER A 565 -22.38 -3.57 12.39
CA SER A 565 -22.35 -3.16 13.80
C SER A 565 -21.00 -2.52 14.17
N GLN A 566 -19.89 -3.13 13.77
CA GLN A 566 -18.56 -2.59 14.05
C GLN A 566 -18.32 -1.23 13.38
N LEU A 567 -18.79 -1.04 12.14
CA LEU A 567 -18.70 0.26 11.46
C LEU A 567 -19.51 1.33 12.21
N GLN A 568 -20.72 1.01 12.64
CA GLN A 568 -21.57 1.92 13.41
C GLN A 568 -20.96 2.26 14.78
N GLU A 569 -20.37 1.29 15.48
CA GLU A 569 -19.62 1.51 16.74
C GLU A 569 -18.39 2.41 16.55
N MET A 570 -17.78 2.38 15.37
CA MET A 570 -16.69 3.29 14.99
C MET A 570 -17.16 4.70 14.63
N GLY A 571 -18.48 4.97 14.68
CA GLY A 571 -19.09 6.24 14.32
C GLY A 571 -19.25 6.45 12.81
N VAL A 572 -19.19 5.38 12.01
CA VAL A 572 -19.39 5.43 10.56
C VAL A 572 -20.86 5.19 10.25
N GLU A 573 -21.49 6.11 9.52
CA GLU A 573 -22.86 5.92 9.01
C GLU A 573 -22.85 4.92 7.84
N VAL A 574 -23.72 3.90 7.91
CA VAL A 574 -23.80 2.87 6.87
C VAL A 574 -25.07 3.04 6.05
N TYR A 575 -24.90 3.10 4.72
CA TYR A 575 -25.97 3.17 3.74
C TYR A 575 -25.94 1.91 2.86
N MET A 576 -27.12 1.40 2.48
CA MET A 576 -27.24 0.35 1.47
C MET A 576 -27.85 0.91 0.19
N LEU A 577 -27.19 0.70 -0.96
CA LEU A 577 -27.77 0.97 -2.28
C LEU A 577 -28.06 -0.34 -2.99
N THR A 578 -29.21 -0.43 -3.66
CA THR A 578 -29.57 -1.60 -4.44
C THR A 578 -30.48 -1.26 -5.61
N GLY A 579 -30.36 -2.01 -6.70
CA GLY A 579 -31.31 -2.01 -7.81
C GLY A 579 -32.61 -2.76 -7.51
N ASP A 580 -32.64 -3.55 -6.42
CA ASP A 580 -33.83 -4.30 -6.00
C ASP A 580 -34.98 -3.39 -5.57
N ASN A 581 -36.17 -3.98 -5.45
CA ASN A 581 -37.35 -3.28 -4.95
C ASN A 581 -37.21 -2.86 -3.47
N ALA A 582 -38.03 -1.88 -3.07
CA ALA A 582 -37.99 -1.28 -1.73
C ALA A 582 -38.31 -2.27 -0.60
N ILE A 583 -39.16 -3.26 -0.83
CA ILE A 583 -39.58 -4.22 0.20
C ILE A 583 -38.43 -5.17 0.54
N SER A 584 -37.76 -5.72 -0.48
CA SER A 584 -36.57 -6.54 -0.33
C SER A 584 -35.45 -5.76 0.37
N ALA A 585 -35.17 -4.54 -0.10
CA ALA A 585 -34.16 -3.68 0.49
C ALA A 585 -34.43 -3.40 1.99
N GLN A 586 -35.68 -3.08 2.36
CA GLN A 586 -36.06 -2.84 3.75
C GLN A 586 -35.89 -4.08 4.63
N ALA A 587 -36.23 -5.26 4.10
CA ALA A 587 -36.15 -6.50 4.85
C ALA A 587 -34.69 -6.92 5.09
N ILE A 588 -33.81 -6.77 4.08
CA ILE A 588 -32.37 -6.98 4.25
C ILE A 588 -31.79 -5.96 5.23
N SER A 589 -32.10 -4.67 5.07
CA SER A 589 -31.57 -3.61 5.94
C SER A 589 -31.92 -3.87 7.41
N ARG A 590 -33.14 -4.33 7.70
CA ARG A 590 -33.55 -4.74 9.06
C ARG A 590 -32.77 -5.94 9.59
N LYS A 591 -32.53 -6.96 8.76
CA LYS A 591 -31.78 -8.17 9.16
C LYS A 591 -30.32 -7.86 9.51
N VAL A 592 -29.70 -6.91 8.80
CA VAL A 592 -28.28 -6.55 9.00
C VAL A 592 -28.06 -5.29 9.86
N GLY A 593 -29.12 -4.61 10.29
CA GLY A 593 -29.04 -3.42 11.15
C GLY A 593 -28.67 -2.12 10.43
N ILE A 594 -28.98 -1.98 9.14
CA ILE A 594 -28.74 -0.75 8.36
C ILE A 594 -29.95 0.19 8.48
N ASN A 595 -29.69 1.42 8.97
CA ASN A 595 -30.71 2.45 9.17
C ASN A 595 -31.09 3.20 7.89
N HIS A 596 -30.16 3.29 6.92
CA HIS A 596 -30.34 4.07 5.71
C HIS A 596 -30.21 3.18 4.47
N TYR A 597 -31.22 3.14 3.61
CA TYR A 597 -31.16 2.40 2.35
C TYR A 597 -31.87 3.15 1.22
N LYS A 598 -31.45 2.90 -0.02
CA LYS A 598 -32.13 3.37 -1.23
C LYS A 598 -32.26 2.20 -2.20
N ALA A 599 -33.48 1.98 -2.69
CA ALA A 599 -33.86 0.86 -3.54
C ALA A 599 -34.24 1.34 -4.95
N GLY A 600 -34.23 0.43 -5.93
CA GLY A 600 -34.53 0.73 -7.33
C GLY A 600 -33.52 1.67 -7.99
N VAL A 601 -32.28 1.68 -7.51
CA VAL A 601 -31.26 2.66 -7.94
C VAL A 601 -30.54 2.18 -9.20
N LEU A 602 -30.52 3.02 -10.24
CA LEU A 602 -29.74 2.78 -11.46
C LEU A 602 -28.24 3.08 -11.24
N PRO A 603 -27.31 2.50 -12.02
CA PRO A 603 -25.87 2.75 -11.86
C PRO A 603 -25.46 4.23 -11.81
N ASN A 604 -26.02 5.06 -12.69
CA ASN A 604 -25.75 6.50 -12.72
C ASN A 604 -26.26 7.24 -11.48
N GLU A 605 -27.35 6.77 -10.89
CA GLU A 605 -27.95 7.37 -9.70
C GLU A 605 -27.16 7.04 -8.43
N LYS A 606 -26.41 5.93 -8.41
CA LYS A 606 -25.49 5.61 -7.30
C LYS A 606 -24.41 6.68 -7.15
N ALA A 607 -23.78 7.07 -8.27
CA ALA A 607 -22.76 8.12 -8.27
C ALA A 607 -23.33 9.49 -7.87
N GLN A 608 -24.55 9.82 -8.32
CA GLN A 608 -25.22 11.05 -7.93
C GLN A 608 -25.52 11.10 -6.42
N PHE A 609 -25.97 9.98 -5.85
CA PHE A 609 -26.22 9.89 -4.41
C PHE A 609 -24.94 10.08 -3.57
N ILE A 610 -23.81 9.52 -4.02
CA ILE A 610 -22.50 9.78 -3.40
C ILE A 610 -22.18 11.28 -3.42
N LYS A 611 -22.40 11.94 -4.56
CA LYS A 611 -22.15 13.38 -4.72
C LYS A 611 -23.03 14.23 -3.82
N GLU A 612 -24.29 13.84 -3.61
CA GLU A 612 -25.21 14.50 -2.66
C GLU A 612 -24.70 14.42 -1.22
N LEU A 613 -24.25 13.23 -0.78
CA LEU A 613 -23.66 13.07 0.55
C LEU A 613 -22.37 13.87 0.71
N GLN A 614 -21.50 13.87 -0.31
CA GLN A 614 -20.27 14.67 -0.33
C GLN A 614 -20.57 16.18 -0.26
N ALA A 615 -21.62 16.65 -0.95
CA ALA A 615 -22.05 18.04 -0.89
C ALA A 615 -22.54 18.46 0.50
N ASN A 616 -23.08 17.50 1.28
CA ASN A 616 -23.45 17.69 2.69
C ASN A 616 -22.25 17.64 3.65
N GLY A 617 -21.01 17.59 3.12
CA GLY A 617 -19.78 17.61 3.90
C GLY A 617 -19.32 16.23 4.41
N LYS A 618 -20.04 15.15 4.07
CA LYS A 618 -19.65 13.78 4.44
C LYS A 618 -18.42 13.33 3.65
N LYS A 619 -17.65 12.42 4.26
CA LYS A 619 -16.55 11.72 3.59
C LYS A 619 -16.96 10.29 3.30
N VAL A 620 -17.19 10.02 2.01
CA VAL A 620 -17.98 8.87 1.57
C VAL A 620 -17.07 7.78 1.01
N GLY A 621 -17.14 6.60 1.62
CA GLY A 621 -16.60 5.36 1.08
C GLY A 621 -17.67 4.61 0.29
N MET A 622 -17.33 4.05 -0.86
CA MET A 622 -18.18 3.13 -1.63
C MET A 622 -17.55 1.75 -1.66
N VAL A 623 -18.35 0.73 -1.38
CA VAL A 623 -17.94 -0.68 -1.42
C VAL A 623 -18.80 -1.43 -2.42
N GLY A 624 -18.15 -2.11 -3.37
CA GLY A 624 -18.82 -2.91 -4.39
C GLY A 624 -17.88 -3.95 -4.99
N ASP A 625 -18.43 -4.80 -5.87
CA ASP A 625 -17.73 -5.91 -6.51
C ASP A 625 -17.78 -5.84 -8.05
N GLY A 626 -18.70 -5.04 -8.62
CA GLY A 626 -19.08 -5.15 -10.03
C GLY A 626 -18.67 -4.01 -10.96
N ILE A 627 -18.79 -4.30 -12.27
CA ILE A 627 -18.71 -3.33 -13.38
C ILE A 627 -19.77 -2.24 -13.22
N ASN A 628 -20.95 -2.60 -12.70
CA ASN A 628 -22.09 -1.73 -12.47
C ASN A 628 -21.81 -0.62 -11.43
N ASP A 629 -20.79 -0.79 -10.59
CA ASP A 629 -20.42 0.14 -9.54
C ASP A 629 -19.19 0.99 -9.89
N SER A 630 -18.58 0.78 -11.06
CA SER A 630 -17.36 1.49 -11.48
C SER A 630 -17.51 3.02 -11.40
N ALA A 631 -18.64 3.58 -11.86
CA ALA A 631 -18.92 5.00 -11.77
C ALA A 631 -19.11 5.50 -10.33
N ALA A 632 -19.73 4.69 -9.47
CA ALA A 632 -19.94 5.01 -8.06
C ALA A 632 -18.62 4.93 -7.27
N LEU A 633 -17.81 3.89 -7.52
CA LEU A 633 -16.46 3.72 -6.97
C LEU A 633 -15.58 4.90 -7.37
N ALA A 634 -15.59 5.33 -8.63
CA ALA A 634 -14.79 6.46 -9.10
C ALA A 634 -15.19 7.80 -8.45
N GLN A 635 -16.47 7.97 -8.07
CA GLN A 635 -16.97 9.21 -7.44
C GLN A 635 -16.69 9.29 -5.93
N ALA A 636 -16.49 8.16 -5.26
CA ALA A 636 -16.28 8.10 -3.81
C ALA A 636 -14.96 8.74 -3.37
N ASP A 637 -14.90 9.23 -2.12
CA ASP A 637 -13.63 9.66 -1.52
C ASP A 637 -12.71 8.45 -1.30
N LEU A 638 -13.28 7.31 -0.92
CA LEU A 638 -12.61 6.02 -0.81
C LEU A 638 -13.40 4.94 -1.58
N SER A 639 -12.77 4.33 -2.58
CA SER A 639 -13.34 3.16 -3.26
C SER A 639 -12.75 1.86 -2.72
N ILE A 640 -13.61 0.93 -2.33
CA ILE A 640 -13.23 -0.40 -1.86
C ILE A 640 -13.85 -1.45 -2.78
N ALA A 641 -13.01 -2.27 -3.43
CA ALA A 641 -13.47 -3.43 -4.18
C ALA A 641 -13.43 -4.70 -3.30
N MET A 642 -14.43 -5.56 -3.42
CA MET A 642 -14.54 -6.83 -2.68
C MET A 642 -14.28 -8.06 -3.57
N GLY A 643 -13.63 -9.08 -3.01
CA GLY A 643 -13.51 -10.43 -3.58
C GLY A 643 -12.83 -10.49 -4.96
N GLN A 644 -13.34 -11.37 -5.82
CA GLN A 644 -12.98 -11.47 -7.25
C GLN A 644 -13.76 -10.44 -8.08
N GLY A 645 -13.85 -9.20 -7.60
CA GLY A 645 -14.48 -8.14 -8.36
C GLY A 645 -13.87 -8.03 -9.76
N SER A 646 -14.65 -7.53 -10.73
CA SER A 646 -14.18 -7.41 -12.12
C SER A 646 -12.82 -6.68 -12.18
N ASP A 647 -11.96 -7.03 -13.15
CA ASP A 647 -10.65 -6.38 -13.32
C ASP A 647 -10.77 -4.83 -13.32
N ILE A 648 -11.88 -4.31 -13.86
CA ILE A 648 -12.24 -2.87 -13.86
C ILE A 648 -12.46 -2.33 -12.44
N ALA A 649 -13.17 -3.06 -11.58
CA ALA A 649 -13.42 -2.64 -10.20
C ALA A 649 -12.12 -2.60 -9.38
N VAL A 650 -11.23 -3.59 -9.58
CA VAL A 650 -9.90 -3.63 -8.92
C VAL A 650 -9.03 -2.46 -9.36
N ASP A 651 -8.99 -2.15 -10.65
CA ASP A 651 -8.20 -1.02 -11.18
C ASP A 651 -8.70 0.34 -10.67
N THR A 652 -10.01 0.48 -10.48
CA THR A 652 -10.65 1.74 -10.03
C THR A 652 -10.57 1.90 -8.51
N ALA A 653 -10.43 0.80 -7.76
CA ALA A 653 -10.46 0.81 -6.30
C ALA A 653 -9.20 1.41 -5.67
N MET A 654 -9.38 2.12 -4.57
CA MET A 654 -8.31 2.62 -3.70
C MET A 654 -7.86 1.57 -2.67
N ALA A 655 -8.78 0.67 -2.30
CA ALA A 655 -8.46 -0.54 -1.56
C ALA A 655 -9.18 -1.75 -2.17
N THR A 656 -8.52 -2.90 -2.21
CA THR A 656 -9.08 -4.15 -2.69
C THR A 656 -9.00 -5.17 -1.56
N ILE A 657 -10.15 -5.71 -1.18
CA ILE A 657 -10.28 -6.79 -0.22
C ILE A 657 -10.34 -8.09 -1.01
N LEU A 658 -9.35 -8.96 -0.83
CA LEU A 658 -9.24 -10.20 -1.60
C LEU A 658 -10.28 -11.26 -1.20
N SER A 659 -10.75 -11.19 0.05
CA SER A 659 -11.77 -12.09 0.58
C SER A 659 -13.18 -11.58 0.28
N SER A 660 -14.17 -12.45 0.44
CA SER A 660 -15.58 -12.04 0.41
C SER A 660 -16.08 -11.50 1.76
N ASP A 661 -15.23 -11.50 2.79
CA ASP A 661 -15.57 -11.20 4.18
C ASP A 661 -15.71 -9.69 4.46
N LEU A 662 -16.93 -9.27 4.84
CA LEU A 662 -17.26 -7.88 5.09
C LEU A 662 -16.53 -7.28 6.32
N LEU A 663 -16.03 -8.11 7.26
CA LEU A 663 -15.24 -7.65 8.41
C LEU A 663 -13.94 -6.97 8.02
N LYS A 664 -13.47 -7.18 6.77
CA LYS A 664 -12.29 -6.51 6.25
C LYS A 664 -12.45 -5.01 6.06
N ILE A 665 -13.68 -4.51 5.93
CA ILE A 665 -13.95 -3.08 5.81
C ILE A 665 -13.63 -2.32 7.11
N PRO A 666 -14.21 -2.67 8.28
CA PRO A 666 -13.82 -2.03 9.54
C PRO A 666 -12.33 -2.26 9.87
N GLU A 667 -11.77 -3.44 9.55
CA GLU A 667 -10.33 -3.69 9.68
C GLU A 667 -9.50 -2.68 8.85
N THR A 668 -9.92 -2.36 7.63
CA THR A 668 -9.25 -1.40 6.74
C THR A 668 -9.22 0.00 7.35
N ILE A 669 -10.37 0.49 7.83
CA ILE A 669 -10.48 1.81 8.48
C ILE A 669 -9.62 1.84 9.76
N ARG A 670 -9.69 0.80 10.57
CA ARG A 670 -8.91 0.71 11.82
C ARG A 670 -7.41 0.62 11.55
N LEU A 671 -6.99 -0.10 10.52
CA LEU A 671 -5.59 -0.15 10.07
C LEU A 671 -5.12 1.25 9.67
N SER A 672 -5.93 1.98 8.91
CA SER A 672 -5.67 3.38 8.55
C SER A 672 -5.50 4.27 9.79
N GLN A 673 -6.49 4.28 10.69
CA GLN A 673 -6.45 5.07 11.94
C GLN A 673 -5.19 4.77 12.78
N LEU A 674 -4.83 3.48 12.93
CA LEU A 674 -3.64 3.07 13.66
C LEU A 674 -2.35 3.53 12.98
N THR A 675 -2.31 3.49 11.65
CA THR A 675 -1.13 3.89 10.88
C THR A 675 -0.92 5.39 10.94
N ILE A 676 -1.97 6.18 10.71
CA ILE A 676 -1.91 7.64 10.79
C ILE A 676 -1.63 8.11 12.21
N LYS A 677 -2.23 7.51 13.24
CA LYS A 677 -1.87 7.79 14.64
C LYS A 677 -0.38 7.54 14.91
N THR A 678 0.18 6.48 14.34
CA THR A 678 1.61 6.17 14.47
C THR A 678 2.46 7.22 13.76
N ILE A 679 2.05 7.70 12.59
CA ILE A 679 2.72 8.79 11.86
C ILE A 679 2.73 10.07 12.71
N TYR A 680 1.58 10.50 13.25
CA TYR A 680 1.52 11.69 14.10
C TYR A 680 2.38 11.55 15.36
N GLN A 681 2.40 10.38 15.99
CA GLN A 681 3.30 10.10 17.12
C GLN A 681 4.77 10.19 16.71
N ASN A 682 5.13 9.64 15.55
CA ASN A 682 6.50 9.70 15.05
C ASN A 682 6.92 11.13 14.72
N LEU A 683 6.04 11.92 14.10
CA LEU A 683 6.30 13.33 13.82
C LEU A 683 6.42 14.15 15.11
N PHE A 684 5.55 13.89 16.10
CA PHE A 684 5.66 14.51 17.41
C PHE A 684 7.02 14.24 18.05
N TRP A 685 7.45 12.97 18.11
CA TRP A 685 8.77 12.63 18.62
C TRP A 685 9.91 13.23 17.79
N ALA A 686 9.79 13.24 16.46
CA ALA A 686 10.80 13.84 15.59
C ALA A 686 10.98 15.36 15.82
N PHE A 687 9.92 16.09 16.19
CA PHE A 687 9.99 17.53 16.40
C PHE A 687 10.22 17.95 17.86
N ILE A 688 9.66 17.25 18.85
CA ILE A 688 9.67 17.71 20.23
C ILE A 688 11.08 17.80 20.82
N TYR A 689 11.96 16.84 20.50
CA TYR A 689 13.36 16.88 20.94
C TYR A 689 14.11 18.08 20.35
N ASN A 690 13.87 18.39 19.08
CA ASN A 690 14.52 19.51 18.41
C ASN A 690 13.97 20.84 18.95
N LEU A 691 12.65 20.94 19.12
CA LEU A 691 11.98 22.14 19.63
C LEU A 691 12.48 22.53 21.03
N ILE A 692 12.67 21.55 21.91
CA ILE A 692 13.20 21.77 23.26
C ILE A 692 14.72 21.94 23.24
N GLY A 693 15.41 21.12 22.45
CA GLY A 693 16.87 21.05 22.43
C GLY A 693 17.54 22.28 21.81
N ILE A 694 16.94 22.92 20.80
CA ILE A 694 17.52 24.11 20.13
C ILE A 694 17.63 25.31 21.10
N PRO A 695 16.58 25.73 21.82
CA PRO A 695 16.67 26.77 22.86
C PRO A 695 17.73 26.49 23.94
N ILE A 696 17.81 25.24 24.40
CA ILE A 696 18.78 24.83 25.42
C ILE A 696 20.20 24.89 24.85
N ALA A 697 20.40 24.40 23.62
CA ALA A 697 21.68 24.45 22.92
C ALA A 697 22.14 25.89 22.61
N ALA A 698 21.21 26.78 22.27
CA ALA A 698 21.49 28.19 22.05
C ALA A 698 21.91 28.93 23.34
N GLY A 699 21.66 28.35 24.52
CA GLY A 699 22.07 28.90 25.80
C GLY A 699 21.02 29.78 26.48
N ILE A 700 19.74 29.69 26.09
CA ILE A 700 18.67 30.52 26.69
C ILE A 700 18.56 30.32 28.21
N PHE A 701 18.80 29.10 28.70
CA PHE A 701 18.77 28.78 30.14
C PHE A 701 20.09 29.00 30.87
N TYR A 702 21.13 29.47 30.17
CA TYR A 702 22.44 29.67 30.77
C TYR A 702 22.43 30.78 31.84
N SER A 703 21.65 31.84 31.64
CA SER A 703 21.54 32.95 32.60
C SER A 703 20.90 32.55 33.93
N VAL A 704 20.09 31.48 33.94
CA VAL A 704 19.38 31.01 35.14
C VAL A 704 20.18 29.93 35.87
N ASN A 705 20.74 28.95 35.12
CA ASN A 705 21.32 27.74 35.72
C ASN A 705 22.79 27.47 35.31
N GLY A 706 23.42 28.33 34.49
CA GLY A 706 24.77 28.12 33.97
C GLY A 706 24.92 26.91 33.03
N PHE A 707 23.81 26.33 32.57
CA PHE A 707 23.82 25.10 31.79
C PHE A 707 23.93 25.37 30.29
N LEU A 708 24.91 24.73 29.64
CA LEU A 708 25.10 24.67 28.18
C LEU A 708 25.01 23.21 27.74
N LEU A 709 24.22 22.93 26.70
CA LEU A 709 24.06 21.56 26.20
C LEU A 709 25.35 21.08 25.53
N ASN A 710 25.89 19.97 26.03
CA ASN A 710 27.06 19.35 25.42
C ASN A 710 26.69 18.72 24.05
N PRO A 711 27.48 18.98 22.98
CA PRO A 711 27.30 18.37 21.66
C PRO A 711 27.13 16.84 21.67
N MET A 712 27.81 16.14 22.59
CA MET A 712 27.73 14.69 22.74
C MET A 712 26.32 14.25 23.15
N TRP A 713 25.75 14.87 24.19
CA TRP A 713 24.38 14.58 24.63
C TRP A 713 23.36 14.95 23.55
N ALA A 714 23.61 16.03 22.79
CA ALA A 714 22.77 16.38 21.64
C ALA A 714 22.79 15.30 20.54
N SER A 715 23.96 14.75 20.22
CA SER A 715 24.11 13.67 19.24
C SER A 715 23.44 12.37 19.70
N ALA A 716 23.53 12.04 20.99
CA ALA A 716 22.86 10.89 21.58
C ALA A 716 21.33 11.04 21.54
N ALA A 717 20.79 12.21 21.93
CA ALA A 717 19.35 12.51 21.88
C ALA A 717 18.78 12.35 20.46
N MET A 718 19.53 12.78 19.45
CA MET A 718 19.16 12.60 18.04
C MET A 718 19.10 11.13 17.63
N ALA A 719 20.07 10.31 18.04
CA ALA A 719 20.05 8.87 17.78
C ALA A 719 18.85 8.20 18.45
N PHE A 720 18.54 8.57 19.69
CA PHE A 720 17.35 8.09 20.40
C PHE A 720 16.03 8.49 19.72
N SER A 721 15.93 9.71 19.19
CA SER A 721 14.74 10.14 18.42
C SER A 721 14.47 9.20 17.23
N SER A 722 15.52 8.84 16.49
CA SER A 722 15.41 7.91 15.35
C SER A 722 15.01 6.50 15.80
N VAL A 723 15.58 6.00 16.90
CA VAL A 723 15.22 4.71 17.50
C VAL A 723 13.74 4.69 17.92
N SER A 724 13.28 5.74 18.60
CA SER A 724 11.89 5.87 19.07
C SER A 724 10.89 5.82 17.92
N VAL A 725 11.17 6.53 16.82
CA VAL A 725 10.35 6.53 15.60
C VAL A 725 10.29 5.14 14.95
N VAL A 726 11.43 4.46 14.83
CA VAL A 726 11.49 3.12 14.24
C VAL A 726 10.76 2.10 15.11
N LEU A 727 11.00 2.09 16.43
CA LEU A 727 10.36 1.17 17.36
C LEU A 727 8.83 1.39 17.41
N ASN A 728 8.39 2.65 17.41
CA ASN A 728 6.97 2.97 17.39
C ASN A 728 6.30 2.52 16.08
N SER A 729 6.98 2.66 14.95
CA SER A 729 6.49 2.14 13.66
C SER A 729 6.39 0.62 13.67
N LEU A 730 7.39 -0.09 14.21
CA LEU A 730 7.38 -1.56 14.32
C LEU A 730 6.31 -2.07 15.29
N ARG A 731 5.88 -1.26 16.27
CA ARG A 731 4.76 -1.62 17.17
C ARG A 731 3.46 -1.84 16.40
N LEU A 732 3.26 -1.16 15.26
CA LEU A 732 2.08 -1.34 14.41
C LEU A 732 1.96 -2.79 13.91
N LYS A 733 3.08 -3.47 13.66
CA LYS A 733 3.11 -4.88 13.23
C LYS A 733 2.44 -5.81 14.25
N ARG A 734 2.55 -5.52 15.55
CA ARG A 734 2.02 -6.36 16.65
C ARG A 734 0.60 -6.01 17.07
N LYS A 735 0.04 -4.88 16.63
CA LYS A 735 -1.33 -4.48 17.02
C LYS A 735 -2.37 -5.43 16.44
N ARG A 736 -3.49 -5.64 17.13
CA ARG A 736 -4.67 -6.29 16.53
C ARG A 736 -5.48 -5.27 15.73
N ILE A 737 -5.84 -5.64 14.51
CA ILE A 737 -6.69 -4.82 13.62
C ILE A 737 -8.17 -5.22 13.78
N THR A 738 -8.42 -6.46 14.20
CA THR A 738 -9.71 -7.00 14.68
C THR A 738 -10.20 -6.27 15.92
#